data_AF-A0A8H6V3Z2-F1
#
_entry.id   AF-A0A8H6V3Z2-F1
#
_cell.length_a   1.000
_cell.length_b   1.000
_cell.length_c   1.000
_cell.angle_alpha   90.00
_cell.angle_beta   90.00
_cell.angle_gamma   90.00
#
_symmetry.space_group_name_H-M   'P 1'
#
loop_
_entity.id
_entity.type
_entity.pdbx_description
1 polymer ?
#
loop_
_entity_poly.entity_id
_entity_poly.type
_entity_poly.pdbx_seq_one_letter_code
_entity_poly.pdbx_strand_id
1 'polypeptide(L)'
;MNGSHSESEPLDGTVVDLFDQWAEKSPERVAAEWQGESLTYGALRDASLHVSRALLLAGVLPRARVPLLTQMSLEMLPAVIGILRVGACYVPMDVAAWSRVRIEAALSELASPREWLVSSPSDKDGLRVELEARRSGMRADDLAWIIFTSGTTGKPKGVMVYHRGIYAVCTVQHSKELEDAAEQGGRCLLAFSIAFDGCAAVVWTTLSKGATLVMASPSDFPEVATTCQSLNLTPSMLAALDPSGSYDRVRYIFLDAEAPKLEVVRRWITKSRKVFTTYGPSETTCVISFGELHPDREVPFGELIPGVKVVLVDEDMKESNYGEVLISGPGLAAGYLNNPTLTATKFIEWKGERFYRTGDLARRTEDGQLIWAGRADSLVKNRGFLINLETEVEPAMQAYPQVNLAVAFQWRDGLVGCVQPSTVDVEELRKFMQSRADPFVIPDMIFAMDSFPLNVNSKTDRLALQAQLDEKLGQDDDPDQGASLLETDSLTAYDALRWAFSRCLQNRFRNMDRSSSFTRLGGNSLAAIQVSNFLKQRGYSIPAAQVLKLDTIERLEDRLRSQSNVEVAEGGSRSLQATATPVQRLFLTRSLETPHTFAIIGLTKYIGDSSQTPTASDLRGAMEKTLSAHSIFRTRFDLTDFTLSDLGRLNLTWDEVSVSEDEFEQACEAAEEESWQAVSRTTRADNEVPYCAVTCISVPGRRALAFVTRIHHVLTDVFSSAILSQDLETALAGGEVAPGPRFEDLARFMHSYTQANIERATQCFTKMLEPLPASCVLQPPAPKEPPPPEALNLIRLQSPPSITRAALDASSRPLFLHRITSWARVGFSVSLSGRTVPWPSAPSVVGPLLCRSLFSTSIGKDATVHDWLATVHQTTLDIIEFDGLTHSLPPSLMADPRTNTSNVLCFLDVPEPSRNWSHKDRQKHYYTLSWYITQRGEHVATEFEVQLEKVDLYWAKAVAGLPGEILSGLVNAPDSTRVAELIAAT
;
A
#
# COMPACT_ATOMS: atom_id res chain seq x y z
N MET A 1 7.80 27.64 22.73
CA MET A 1 6.83 27.97 21.66
C MET A 1 6.40 29.40 21.89
N ASN A 2 6.77 30.33 20.99
CA ASN A 2 6.30 31.72 20.97
C ASN A 2 5.52 31.94 19.66
N GLY A 3 4.37 31.27 19.52
CA GLY A 3 3.38 31.55 18.49
C GLY A 3 2.27 32.38 19.12
N SER A 4 1.87 33.46 18.47
CA SER A 4 0.79 34.36 18.87
C SER A 4 -0.46 33.58 19.30
N HIS A 5 -0.79 33.63 20.59
CA HIS A 5 -2.08 33.21 21.09
C HIS A 5 -3.14 34.14 20.48
N SER A 6 -3.90 33.67 19.48
CA SER A 6 -5.26 34.16 19.32
C SER A 6 -5.95 33.97 20.67
N GLU A 7 -6.63 34.99 21.18
CA GLU A 7 -7.31 34.93 22.48
C GLU A 7 -8.29 33.75 22.47
N SER A 8 -7.87 32.61 23.05
CA SER A 8 -8.72 31.42 23.08
C SER A 8 -9.94 31.71 23.94
N GLU A 9 -11.10 31.34 23.42
CA GLU A 9 -12.39 31.62 24.05
C GLU A 9 -12.45 30.99 25.46
N PRO A 10 -13.21 31.60 26.40
CA PRO A 10 -13.57 30.96 27.65
C PRO A 10 -14.19 29.59 27.38
N LEU A 11 -13.94 28.64 28.26
CA LEU A 11 -14.53 27.31 28.14
C LEU A 11 -16.05 27.38 28.44
N ASP A 12 -16.89 26.85 27.55
CA ASP A 12 -18.35 26.76 27.78
C ASP A 12 -18.70 25.89 29.01
N GLY A 13 -17.83 24.93 29.32
CA GLY A 13 -17.90 24.06 30.49
C GLY A 13 -16.78 23.03 30.47
N THR A 14 -16.39 22.53 31.63
CA THR A 14 -15.41 21.44 31.80
C THR A 14 -16.12 20.09 31.97
N VAL A 15 -15.38 19.00 31.78
CA VAL A 15 -15.86 17.66 32.17
C VAL A 15 -16.11 17.52 33.68
N VAL A 16 -15.43 18.34 34.50
CA VAL A 16 -15.70 18.43 35.94
C VAL A 16 -17.06 19.10 36.20
N ASP A 17 -17.46 20.05 35.36
CA ASP A 17 -18.76 20.73 35.48
C ASP A 17 -19.90 19.75 35.20
N LEU A 18 -19.75 18.91 34.15
CA LEU A 18 -20.70 17.84 33.84
C LEU A 18 -20.81 16.83 34.99
N PHE A 19 -19.70 16.45 35.60
CA PHE A 19 -19.68 15.60 36.79
C PHE A 19 -20.37 16.28 37.99
N ASP A 20 -20.08 17.56 38.26
CA ASP A 20 -20.65 18.30 39.39
C ASP A 20 -22.17 18.44 39.28
N GLN A 21 -22.69 18.63 38.06
CA GLN A 21 -24.14 18.65 37.83
C GLN A 21 -24.81 17.36 38.31
N TRP A 22 -24.19 16.20 38.08
CA TRP A 22 -24.70 14.91 38.57
C TRP A 22 -24.51 14.73 40.07
N ALA A 23 -23.38 15.18 40.63
CA ALA A 23 -23.16 15.15 42.06
C ALA A 23 -24.14 16.04 42.85
N GLU A 24 -24.64 17.11 42.24
CA GLU A 24 -25.70 17.95 42.80
C GLU A 24 -27.10 17.35 42.57
N LYS A 25 -27.37 16.81 41.37
CA LYS A 25 -28.66 16.22 41.01
C LYS A 25 -28.95 14.91 41.74
N SER A 26 -27.94 14.09 42.02
CA SER A 26 -28.09 12.74 42.58
C SER A 26 -26.89 12.32 43.44
N PRO A 27 -26.64 12.98 44.60
CA PRO A 27 -25.45 12.76 45.41
C PRO A 27 -25.31 11.33 45.97
N GLU A 28 -26.43 10.67 46.28
CA GLU A 28 -26.44 9.30 46.84
C GLU A 28 -26.25 8.20 45.80
N ARG A 29 -26.23 8.56 44.50
CA ARG A 29 -26.04 7.58 43.43
C ARG A 29 -24.60 7.07 43.45
N VAL A 30 -24.39 5.78 43.20
CA VAL A 30 -23.06 5.20 43.04
C VAL A 30 -22.39 5.76 41.78
N ALA A 31 -21.20 6.32 41.93
CA ALA A 31 -20.37 6.83 40.85
C ALA A 31 -19.35 5.79 40.39
N ALA A 32 -18.72 5.07 41.33
CA ALA A 32 -17.71 4.08 41.02
C ALA A 32 -17.73 2.91 41.99
N GLU A 33 -17.34 1.73 41.50
CA GLU A 33 -17.18 0.49 42.26
C GLU A 33 -15.83 -0.17 41.96
N TRP A 34 -15.19 -0.70 42.99
CA TRP A 34 -13.91 -1.43 42.90
C TRP A 34 -13.79 -2.41 44.07
N GLN A 35 -13.48 -3.68 43.78
CA GLN A 35 -13.22 -4.71 44.81
C GLN A 35 -14.28 -4.81 45.93
N GLY A 36 -15.56 -4.59 45.61
CA GLY A 36 -16.67 -4.66 46.56
C GLY A 36 -16.92 -3.37 47.35
N GLU A 37 -16.09 -2.35 47.18
CA GLU A 37 -16.31 -1.00 47.70
C GLU A 37 -16.98 -0.11 46.65
N SER A 38 -17.66 0.95 47.12
CA SER A 38 -18.33 1.90 46.24
C SER A 38 -18.17 3.34 46.75
N LEU A 39 -18.10 4.28 45.80
CA LEU A 39 -18.15 5.71 46.04
C LEU A 39 -19.40 6.29 45.39
N THR A 40 -20.17 7.07 46.14
CA THR A 40 -21.28 7.85 45.58
C THR A 40 -20.77 9.12 44.89
N TYR A 41 -21.59 9.72 44.02
CA TYR A 41 -21.25 10.98 43.37
C TYR A 41 -20.96 12.11 44.38
N GLY A 42 -21.74 12.18 45.47
CA GLY A 42 -21.51 13.14 46.55
C GLY A 42 -20.19 12.89 47.27
N ALA A 43 -19.90 11.65 47.64
CA ALA A 43 -18.65 11.28 48.29
C ALA A 43 -17.42 11.52 47.40
N LEU A 44 -17.53 11.21 46.11
CA LEU A 44 -16.48 11.45 45.12
C LEU A 44 -16.22 12.96 44.94
N ARG A 45 -17.28 13.78 44.89
CA ARG A 45 -17.16 15.24 44.85
C ARG A 45 -16.42 15.75 46.07
N ASP A 46 -16.84 15.37 47.28
CA ASP A 46 -16.24 15.83 48.53
C ASP A 46 -14.76 15.41 48.64
N ALA A 47 -14.43 14.18 48.26
CA ALA A 47 -13.05 13.70 48.21
C ALA A 47 -12.21 14.49 47.20
N SER A 48 -12.75 14.77 45.99
CA SER A 48 -12.04 15.57 44.99
C SER A 48 -11.83 17.03 45.42
N LEU A 49 -12.76 17.62 46.17
CA LEU A 49 -12.60 18.95 46.78
C LEU A 49 -11.53 18.94 47.86
N HIS A 50 -11.42 17.85 48.64
CA HIS A 50 -10.33 17.68 49.60
C HIS A 50 -8.97 17.64 48.92
N VAL A 51 -8.83 16.87 47.83
CA VAL A 51 -7.60 16.85 47.01
C VAL A 51 -7.29 18.24 46.45
N SER A 52 -8.29 18.93 45.89
CA SER A 52 -8.12 20.27 45.31
C SER A 52 -7.55 21.25 46.33
N ARG A 53 -8.05 21.22 47.57
CA ARG A 53 -7.53 22.04 48.66
C ARG A 53 -6.08 21.71 49.00
N ALA A 54 -5.74 20.42 49.07
CA ALA A 54 -4.37 20.00 49.33
C ALA A 54 -3.40 20.47 48.22
N LEU A 55 -3.82 20.42 46.96
CA LEU A 55 -3.05 20.90 45.82
C LEU A 55 -2.84 22.42 45.86
N LEU A 56 -3.87 23.20 46.21
CA LEU A 56 -3.74 24.64 46.41
C LEU A 56 -2.76 24.98 47.53
N LEU A 57 -2.85 24.30 48.67
CA LEU A 57 -1.95 24.49 49.81
C LEU A 57 -0.50 24.08 49.50
N ALA A 58 -0.32 23.12 48.59
CA ALA A 58 0.98 22.72 48.08
C ALA A 58 1.54 23.70 47.03
N GLY A 59 0.77 24.73 46.64
CA GLY A 59 1.20 25.75 45.69
C GLY A 59 1.06 25.34 44.22
N VAL A 60 0.21 24.36 43.89
CA VAL A 60 -0.07 24.00 42.49
C VAL A 60 -0.65 25.22 41.79
N LEU A 61 -0.01 25.65 40.71
CA LEU A 61 -0.48 26.76 39.88
C LEU A 61 -1.44 26.25 38.78
N PRO A 62 -2.34 27.11 38.26
CA PRO A 62 -3.05 26.80 37.03
C PRO A 62 -2.08 26.43 35.91
N ARG A 63 -2.46 25.46 35.05
CA ARG A 63 -1.66 24.89 33.96
C ARG A 63 -0.39 24.14 34.39
N ALA A 64 -0.20 23.92 35.70
CA ALA A 64 0.86 23.04 36.18
C ALA A 64 0.63 21.61 35.68
N ARG A 65 1.73 20.89 35.41
CA ARG A 65 1.71 19.48 35.00
C ARG A 65 1.97 18.64 36.24
N VAL A 66 0.97 17.94 36.74
CA VAL A 66 1.03 17.19 37.99
C VAL A 66 1.17 15.70 37.67
N PRO A 67 2.35 15.08 37.92
CA PRO A 67 2.50 13.63 37.81
C PRO A 67 1.58 12.91 38.78
N LEU A 68 0.82 11.94 38.28
CA LEU A 68 -0.06 11.08 39.08
C LEU A 68 0.44 9.64 38.99
N LEU A 69 1.28 9.25 39.94
CA LEU A 69 1.79 7.88 40.07
C LEU A 69 0.79 7.08 40.90
N THR A 70 0.04 6.20 40.24
CA THR A 70 -1.02 5.42 40.89
C THR A 70 -1.20 4.09 40.20
N GLN A 71 -2.03 3.24 40.79
CA GLN A 71 -2.61 2.05 40.17
C GLN A 71 -4.13 2.19 40.16
N MET A 72 -4.81 1.25 39.51
CA MET A 72 -6.27 1.19 39.51
C MET A 72 -6.80 1.08 40.96
N SER A 73 -7.62 2.04 41.36
CA SER A 73 -8.14 2.21 42.73
C SER A 73 -9.27 3.24 42.75
N LEU A 74 -10.10 3.28 43.80
CA LEU A 74 -11.14 4.33 43.92
C LEU A 74 -10.51 5.71 44.18
N GLU A 75 -9.38 5.75 44.87
CA GLU A 75 -8.64 6.95 45.25
C GLU A 75 -8.06 7.71 44.05
N MET A 76 -7.89 7.04 42.91
CA MET A 76 -7.43 7.71 41.69
C MET A 76 -8.44 8.73 41.17
N LEU A 77 -9.74 8.50 41.38
CA LEU A 77 -10.80 9.35 40.85
C LEU A 77 -10.83 10.73 41.54
N PRO A 78 -10.82 10.83 42.89
CA PRO A 78 -10.62 12.10 43.57
C PRO A 78 -9.34 12.84 43.15
N ALA A 79 -8.25 12.11 42.89
CA ALA A 79 -6.98 12.70 42.47
C ALA A 79 -7.08 13.37 41.08
N VAL A 80 -7.58 12.64 40.08
CA VAL A 80 -7.81 13.15 38.72
C VAL A 80 -8.73 14.36 38.72
N ILE A 81 -9.90 14.24 39.37
CA ILE A 81 -10.89 15.33 39.43
C ILE A 81 -10.31 16.54 40.18
N GLY A 82 -9.59 16.31 41.29
CA GLY A 82 -8.99 17.37 42.09
C GLY A 82 -7.90 18.17 41.36
N ILE A 83 -7.08 17.50 40.54
CA ILE A 83 -6.06 18.17 39.70
C ILE A 83 -6.74 19.07 38.66
N LEU A 84 -7.76 18.57 37.97
CA LEU A 84 -8.49 19.37 36.98
C LEU A 84 -9.22 20.55 37.63
N ARG A 85 -9.78 20.37 38.84
CA ARG A 85 -10.47 21.44 39.60
C ARG A 85 -9.58 22.64 39.92
N VAL A 86 -8.28 22.43 40.13
CA VAL A 86 -7.33 23.54 40.38
C VAL A 86 -6.79 24.18 39.09
N GLY A 87 -7.34 23.79 37.94
CA GLY A 87 -6.92 24.23 36.61
C GLY A 87 -5.58 23.64 36.16
N ALA A 88 -5.14 22.54 36.77
CA ALA A 88 -3.89 21.87 36.43
C ALA A 88 -4.14 20.65 35.53
N CYS A 89 -3.08 20.19 34.88
CA CYS A 89 -3.07 19.06 33.96
C CYS A 89 -2.50 17.83 34.68
N TYR A 90 -3.21 16.71 34.70
CA TYR A 90 -2.67 15.47 35.28
C TYR A 90 -1.83 14.70 34.25
N VAL A 91 -0.79 14.01 34.73
CA VAL A 91 0.09 13.18 33.90
C VAL A 91 0.09 11.77 34.51
N PRO A 92 -0.82 10.89 34.08
CA PRO A 92 -1.00 9.59 34.72
C PRO A 92 0.14 8.64 34.39
N MET A 93 0.66 7.99 35.42
CA MET A 93 1.72 6.98 35.31
C MET A 93 1.29 5.76 36.13
N ASP A 94 1.04 4.65 35.45
CA ASP A 94 0.57 3.43 36.08
C ASP A 94 1.74 2.66 36.69
N VAL A 95 1.85 2.68 38.02
CA VAL A 95 2.95 2.00 38.74
C VAL A 95 2.84 0.48 38.74
N ALA A 96 1.66 -0.06 38.42
CA ALA A 96 1.44 -1.50 38.28
C ALA A 96 1.76 -1.98 36.85
N ALA A 97 1.47 -1.16 35.83
CA ALA A 97 1.69 -1.53 34.44
C ALA A 97 3.04 -1.08 33.86
N TRP A 98 3.65 0.01 34.36
CA TRP A 98 4.89 0.55 33.81
C TRP A 98 6.13 0.09 34.56
N SER A 99 7.21 -0.14 33.81
CA SER A 99 8.53 -0.32 34.41
C SER A 99 9.03 0.97 35.04
N ARG A 100 9.85 0.85 36.09
CA ARG A 100 10.48 1.99 36.75
C ARG A 100 11.25 2.89 35.77
N VAL A 101 11.95 2.29 34.79
CA VAL A 101 12.69 3.02 33.74
C VAL A 101 11.75 3.89 32.91
N ARG A 102 10.56 3.38 32.55
CA ARG A 102 9.57 4.14 31.79
C ARG A 102 9.03 5.32 32.60
N ILE A 103 8.74 5.11 33.88
CA ILE A 103 8.29 6.17 34.80
C ILE A 103 9.35 7.26 34.93
N GLU A 104 10.61 6.89 35.17
CA GLU A 104 11.72 7.83 35.30
C GLU A 104 11.95 8.62 34.00
N ALA A 105 11.84 7.97 32.83
CA ALA A 105 11.91 8.64 31.54
C ALA A 105 10.78 9.66 31.37
N ALA A 106 9.53 9.29 31.65
CA ALA A 106 8.39 10.21 31.56
C ALA A 106 8.51 11.40 32.53
N LEU A 107 8.94 11.16 33.77
CA LEU A 107 9.18 12.21 34.76
C LEU A 107 10.28 13.18 34.33
N SER A 108 11.33 12.68 33.65
CA SER A 108 12.44 13.53 33.18
C SER A 108 11.99 14.58 32.15
N GLU A 109 10.94 14.31 31.39
CA GLU A 109 10.40 15.25 30.40
C GLU A 109 9.57 16.40 31.01
N LEU A 110 9.13 16.28 32.26
CA LEU A 110 8.25 17.29 32.86
C LEU A 110 8.99 18.54 33.40
N ALA A 111 10.33 18.50 33.50
CA ALA A 111 11.21 19.61 33.88
C ALA A 111 10.73 20.49 35.07
N SER A 112 10.97 20.03 36.32
CA SER A 112 10.90 20.74 37.65
C SER A 112 9.62 20.58 38.49
N PRO A 113 9.68 20.81 39.83
CA PRO A 113 10.58 20.28 40.86
C PRO A 113 9.87 19.29 41.81
N ARG A 114 10.68 18.53 42.58
CA ARG A 114 10.31 17.37 43.42
C ARG A 114 9.79 17.69 44.83
N GLU A 115 9.31 18.88 45.14
CA GLU A 115 8.94 19.24 46.52
C GLU A 115 7.55 19.89 46.59
N TRP A 116 6.53 19.07 46.81
CA TRP A 116 5.22 19.53 47.27
C TRP A 116 5.23 19.48 48.80
N LEU A 117 5.49 20.63 49.43
CA LEU A 117 5.38 20.81 50.88
C LEU A 117 3.92 20.61 51.30
N VAL A 118 3.66 19.62 52.15
CA VAL A 118 2.38 19.51 52.88
C VAL A 118 2.43 20.54 54.01
N SER A 119 1.90 21.73 53.77
CA SER A 119 1.51 22.64 54.84
C SER A 119 -0.01 22.59 55.02
N SER A 120 -0.46 22.56 56.27
CA SER A 120 -1.88 22.69 56.64
C SER A 120 -2.11 24.10 57.18
N PRO A 121 -3.13 24.84 56.69
CA PRO A 121 -3.84 25.72 57.61
C PRO A 121 -5.35 25.93 57.35
N SER A 122 -6.09 25.80 58.45
CA SER A 122 -7.17 26.61 59.04
C SER A 122 -8.06 27.64 58.29
N ASP A 123 -8.16 27.76 56.96
CA ASP A 123 -9.16 28.68 56.37
C ASP A 123 -9.95 28.09 55.18
N LYS A 124 -11.23 27.75 55.43
CA LYS A 124 -12.10 27.03 54.49
C LYS A 124 -12.71 27.95 53.42
N ASP A 125 -12.87 29.24 53.71
CA ASP A 125 -13.63 30.15 52.84
C ASP A 125 -12.77 30.76 51.73
N GLY A 126 -11.50 31.08 52.00
CA GLY A 126 -10.57 31.61 50.99
C GLY A 126 -10.25 30.62 49.87
N LEU A 127 -10.09 29.34 50.19
CA LEU A 127 -9.79 28.28 49.21
C LEU A 127 -10.93 28.04 48.22
N ARG A 128 -12.19 28.18 48.66
CA ARG A 128 -13.37 28.03 47.79
C ARG A 128 -13.44 29.17 46.76
N VAL A 129 -13.17 30.39 47.19
CA VAL A 129 -13.13 31.57 46.30
C VAL A 129 -12.01 31.41 45.27
N GLU A 130 -10.84 30.91 45.67
CA GLU A 130 -9.73 30.66 44.74
C GLU A 130 -10.05 29.58 43.70
N LEU A 131 -10.69 28.47 44.10
CA LEU A 131 -11.12 27.43 43.15
C LEU A 131 -12.10 28.00 42.10
N GLU A 132 -13.08 28.79 42.52
CA GLU A 132 -14.05 29.40 41.61
C GLU A 132 -13.39 30.41 40.67
N ALA A 133 -12.44 31.20 41.17
CA ALA A 133 -11.68 32.13 40.36
C ALA A 133 -10.79 31.41 39.32
N ARG A 134 -10.15 30.30 39.70
CA ARG A 134 -9.35 29.48 38.78
C ARG A 134 -10.20 28.83 37.72
N ARG A 135 -11.35 28.24 38.11
CA ARG A 135 -12.33 27.65 37.19
C ARG A 135 -12.82 28.67 36.17
N SER A 136 -13.18 29.88 36.64
CA SER A 136 -13.61 30.99 35.77
C SER A 136 -12.51 31.48 34.81
N GLY A 137 -11.24 31.22 35.13
CA GLY A 137 -10.07 31.59 34.33
C GLY A 137 -9.60 30.51 33.35
N MET A 138 -10.22 29.31 33.36
CA MET A 138 -9.86 28.22 32.45
C MET A 138 -10.29 28.52 31.02
N ARG A 139 -9.45 28.10 30.07
CA ARG A 139 -9.67 28.30 28.63
C ARG A 139 -9.80 26.97 27.90
N ALA A 140 -10.42 27.00 26.72
CA ALA A 140 -10.57 25.84 25.82
C ALA A 140 -9.25 25.11 25.54
N ASP A 141 -8.17 25.87 25.45
CA ASP A 141 -6.84 25.39 25.08
C ASP A 141 -5.94 25.16 26.31
N ASP A 142 -6.50 25.14 27.52
CA ASP A 142 -5.78 24.63 28.69
C ASP A 142 -5.71 23.10 28.63
N LEU A 143 -4.58 22.53 29.07
CA LEU A 143 -4.35 21.09 29.04
C LEU A 143 -5.14 20.39 30.15
N ALA A 144 -5.88 19.34 29.78
CA ALA A 144 -6.52 18.44 30.73
C ALA A 144 -5.54 17.35 31.19
N TRP A 145 -4.83 16.72 30.26
CA TRP A 145 -3.84 15.69 30.57
C TRP A 145 -2.70 15.59 29.56
N ILE A 146 -1.63 14.90 29.99
CA ILE A 146 -0.56 14.43 29.12
C ILE A 146 -0.45 12.91 29.24
N ILE A 147 -0.69 12.19 28.14
CA ILE A 147 -0.61 10.72 28.12
C ILE A 147 0.59 10.28 27.31
N PHE A 148 1.42 9.41 27.88
CA PHE A 148 2.62 8.91 27.20
C PHE A 148 2.32 7.64 26.40
N THR A 149 2.37 7.76 25.08
CA THR A 149 2.21 6.64 24.15
C THR A 149 3.53 5.90 23.94
N SER A 150 3.46 4.63 23.54
CA SER A 150 4.63 3.83 23.15
C SER A 150 5.19 4.35 21.83
N GLY A 151 6.35 5.00 21.85
CA GLY A 151 7.06 5.37 20.63
C GLY A 151 7.69 4.13 19.98
N THR A 152 7.59 4.02 18.65
CA THR A 152 8.36 3.04 17.84
C THR A 152 9.87 3.12 18.06
N THR A 153 10.37 4.24 18.59
CA THR A 153 11.77 4.52 18.93
C THR A 153 12.15 4.13 20.37
N GLY A 154 11.26 3.49 21.12
CA GLY A 154 11.50 3.02 22.50
C GLY A 154 11.37 4.09 23.60
N LYS A 155 11.34 5.39 23.27
CA LYS A 155 11.06 6.48 24.23
C LYS A 155 9.56 6.82 24.25
N PRO A 156 8.92 6.94 25.44
CA PRO A 156 7.53 7.34 25.55
C PRO A 156 7.31 8.75 24.98
N LYS A 157 6.21 9.00 24.28
CA LYS A 157 5.87 10.32 23.71
C LYS A 157 4.67 10.91 24.43
N GLY A 158 4.85 12.03 25.14
CA GLY A 158 3.75 12.67 25.87
C GLY A 158 2.80 13.44 24.96
N VAL A 159 1.60 12.95 24.73
CA VAL A 159 0.55 13.63 23.96
C VAL A 159 -0.18 14.63 24.86
N MET A 160 -0.15 15.92 24.50
CA MET A 160 -0.72 17.01 25.30
C MET A 160 -2.16 17.32 24.88
N VAL A 161 -3.14 16.92 25.68
CA VAL A 161 -4.58 16.99 25.35
C VAL A 161 -5.26 18.19 26.02
N TYR A 162 -6.07 18.92 25.25
CA TYR A 162 -6.84 20.07 25.71
C TYR A 162 -8.17 19.69 26.36
N HIS A 163 -8.68 20.55 27.24
CA HIS A 163 -10.01 20.41 27.86
C HIS A 163 -11.14 20.33 26.83
N ARG A 164 -11.09 21.16 25.78
CA ARG A 164 -12.13 21.20 24.74
C ARG A 164 -12.34 19.85 24.04
N GLY A 165 -11.30 19.03 23.91
CA GLY A 165 -11.37 17.75 23.21
C GLY A 165 -12.29 16.76 23.92
N ILE A 166 -12.01 16.50 25.21
CA ILE A 166 -12.81 15.55 25.98
C ILE A 166 -14.20 16.10 26.31
N TYR A 167 -14.32 17.42 26.50
CA TYR A 167 -15.62 18.04 26.67
C TYR A 167 -16.52 17.79 25.46
N ALA A 168 -15.99 17.98 24.24
CA ALA A 168 -16.72 17.69 23.01
C ALA A 168 -17.20 16.22 22.99
N VAL A 169 -16.34 15.26 23.33
CA VAL A 169 -16.68 13.83 23.41
C VAL A 169 -17.82 13.57 24.43
N CYS A 170 -17.75 14.14 25.63
CA CYS A 170 -18.76 13.92 26.68
C CYS A 170 -20.11 14.57 26.38
N THR A 171 -20.13 15.63 25.57
CA THR A 171 -21.37 16.34 25.19
C THR A 171 -22.10 15.71 24.00
N VAL A 172 -21.50 14.71 23.34
CA VAL A 172 -22.17 13.95 22.29
C VAL A 172 -23.43 13.30 22.87
N GLN A 173 -24.54 13.48 22.18
CA GLN A 173 -25.77 12.74 22.42
C GLN A 173 -25.76 11.52 21.51
N HIS A 174 -25.73 10.33 22.10
CA HIS A 174 -25.87 9.08 21.37
C HIS A 174 -27.36 8.78 21.11
N SER A 175 -27.74 7.50 21.04
CA SER A 175 -29.15 7.13 20.97
C SER A 175 -29.86 7.45 22.28
N LYS A 176 -31.15 7.80 22.22
CA LYS A 176 -31.98 8.00 23.40
C LYS A 176 -31.91 6.81 24.37
N GLU A 177 -31.84 5.59 23.85
CA GLU A 177 -31.70 4.36 24.64
C GLU A 177 -30.41 4.34 25.48
N LEU A 178 -29.28 4.76 24.88
CA LEU A 178 -27.99 4.84 25.56
C LEU A 178 -27.97 5.93 26.62
N GLU A 179 -28.53 7.09 26.30
CA GLU A 179 -28.65 8.21 27.25
C GLU A 179 -29.56 7.83 28.43
N ASP A 180 -30.75 7.28 28.17
CA ASP A 180 -31.69 6.83 29.21
C ASP A 180 -31.06 5.76 30.12
N ALA A 181 -30.28 4.82 29.55
CA ALA A 181 -29.57 3.80 30.32
C ALA A 181 -28.54 4.41 31.27
N ALA A 182 -27.76 5.40 30.80
CA ALA A 182 -26.80 6.09 31.63
C ALA A 182 -27.49 6.91 32.73
N GLU A 183 -28.55 7.66 32.40
CA GLU A 183 -29.32 8.46 33.36
C GLU A 183 -29.98 7.62 34.46
N GLN A 184 -30.28 6.35 34.18
CA GLN A 184 -30.81 5.37 35.14
C GLN A 184 -29.72 4.71 36.01
N GLY A 185 -28.47 5.13 35.87
CA GLY A 185 -27.34 4.57 36.63
C GLY A 185 -26.77 3.29 36.01
N GLY A 186 -26.83 3.16 34.68
CA GLY A 186 -26.25 2.05 33.93
C GLY A 186 -24.80 1.78 34.32
N ARG A 187 -24.41 0.50 34.34
CA ARG A 187 -23.09 0.05 34.79
C ARG A 187 -22.14 -0.06 33.60
N CYS A 188 -21.06 0.71 33.60
CA CYS A 188 -20.05 0.76 32.55
C CYS A 188 -18.73 0.16 33.04
N LEU A 189 -18.21 -0.84 32.34
CA LEU A 189 -16.92 -1.44 32.66
C LEU A 189 -15.76 -0.48 32.33
N LEU A 190 -14.81 -0.34 33.25
CA LEU A 190 -13.48 0.21 33.04
C LEU A 190 -12.43 -0.87 33.36
N ALA A 191 -11.69 -1.30 32.33
CA ALA A 191 -10.61 -2.29 32.47
C ALA A 191 -9.30 -1.82 31.81
N PHE A 192 -9.19 -0.52 31.52
CA PHE A 192 -8.01 0.09 30.91
C PHE A 192 -7.06 0.67 31.96
N SER A 193 -5.76 0.58 31.72
CA SER A 193 -4.76 1.27 32.54
C SER A 193 -5.03 2.78 32.60
N ILE A 194 -4.83 3.41 33.76
CA ILE A 194 -4.95 4.88 33.91
C ILE A 194 -4.00 5.65 32.98
N ALA A 195 -2.91 5.02 32.56
CA ALA A 195 -1.94 5.60 31.64
C ALA A 195 -2.33 5.47 30.16
N PHE A 196 -3.49 4.85 29.87
CA PHE A 196 -4.09 4.79 28.54
C PHE A 196 -5.27 5.79 28.46
N ASP A 197 -5.38 6.52 27.35
CA ASP A 197 -6.42 7.53 27.14
C ASP A 197 -7.83 6.94 27.03
N GLY A 198 -7.96 5.66 26.67
CA GLY A 198 -9.20 4.91 26.81
C GLY A 198 -9.73 4.91 28.25
N CYS A 199 -8.87 4.91 29.28
CA CYS A 199 -9.32 5.07 30.67
C CYS A 199 -9.97 6.45 30.88
N ALA A 200 -9.37 7.52 30.35
CA ALA A 200 -9.92 8.87 30.46
C ALA A 200 -11.27 8.97 29.74
N ALA A 201 -11.38 8.39 28.54
CA ALA A 201 -12.64 8.33 27.80
C ALA A 201 -13.74 7.68 28.63
N VAL A 202 -13.52 6.46 29.13
CA VAL A 202 -14.52 5.70 29.89
C VAL A 202 -14.89 6.40 31.20
N VAL A 203 -13.93 6.94 31.94
CA VAL A 203 -14.20 7.70 33.18
C VAL A 203 -15.11 8.89 32.89
N TRP A 204 -14.75 9.72 31.91
CA TRP A 204 -15.47 10.97 31.68
C TRP A 204 -16.80 10.77 30.96
N THR A 205 -16.92 9.84 30.00
CA THR A 205 -18.21 9.53 29.36
C THR A 205 -19.19 8.82 30.29
N THR A 206 -18.70 8.09 31.30
CA THR A 206 -19.56 7.48 32.33
C THR A 206 -20.02 8.51 33.35
N LEU A 207 -19.08 9.27 33.95
CA LEU A 207 -19.39 10.18 35.05
C LEU A 207 -20.16 11.43 34.61
N SER A 208 -19.95 11.92 33.38
CA SER A 208 -20.70 13.06 32.84
C SER A 208 -22.16 12.75 32.54
N LYS A 209 -22.54 11.46 32.49
CA LYS A 209 -23.90 10.99 32.17
C LYS A 209 -24.63 10.42 33.38
N GLY A 210 -24.03 10.44 34.57
CA GLY A 210 -24.66 9.94 35.79
C GLY A 210 -24.68 8.42 35.92
N ALA A 211 -23.88 7.71 35.12
CA ALA A 211 -23.75 6.26 35.13
C ALA A 211 -22.78 5.77 36.24
N THR A 212 -22.70 4.46 36.44
CA THR A 212 -21.80 3.83 37.43
C THR A 212 -20.57 3.26 36.74
N LEU A 213 -19.38 3.69 37.14
CA LEU A 213 -18.09 3.18 36.68
C LEU A 213 -17.71 1.91 37.45
N VAL A 214 -17.75 0.76 36.81
CA VAL A 214 -17.38 -0.53 37.44
C VAL A 214 -15.95 -0.87 37.01
N MET A 215 -15.01 -0.74 37.94
CA MET A 215 -13.58 -0.87 37.67
C MET A 215 -13.16 -2.34 37.78
N ALA A 216 -12.26 -2.78 36.90
CA ALA A 216 -11.76 -4.16 36.85
C ALA A 216 -10.24 -4.22 36.61
N SER A 217 -9.58 -5.16 37.27
CA SER A 217 -8.19 -5.52 36.99
C SER A 217 -8.10 -6.43 35.75
N PRO A 218 -6.93 -6.54 35.11
CA PRO A 218 -6.74 -7.49 34.01
C PRO A 218 -7.10 -8.95 34.35
N SER A 219 -7.03 -9.34 35.62
CA SER A 219 -7.35 -10.70 36.06
C SER A 219 -8.84 -10.95 36.34
N ASP A 220 -9.60 -9.92 36.72
CA ASP A 220 -11.01 -10.08 37.13
C ASP A 220 -12.02 -9.49 36.12
N PHE A 221 -11.55 -8.75 35.11
CA PHE A 221 -12.44 -8.13 34.12
C PHE A 221 -13.43 -9.10 33.45
N PRO A 222 -13.11 -10.40 33.19
CA PRO A 222 -14.09 -11.30 32.59
C PRO A 222 -15.30 -11.54 33.51
N GLU A 223 -15.06 -11.69 34.81
CA GLU A 223 -16.12 -11.87 35.80
C GLU A 223 -16.90 -10.56 35.99
N VAL A 224 -16.21 -9.44 36.16
CA VAL A 224 -16.82 -8.12 36.36
C VAL A 224 -17.68 -7.70 35.15
N ALA A 225 -17.25 -8.03 33.93
CA ALA A 225 -17.99 -7.75 32.70
C ALA A 225 -19.42 -8.33 32.71
N THR A 226 -19.64 -9.49 33.34
CA THR A 226 -20.98 -10.10 33.45
C THR A 226 -21.98 -9.26 34.25
N THR A 227 -21.48 -8.36 35.11
CA THR A 227 -22.30 -7.50 35.97
C THR A 227 -22.67 -6.16 35.32
N CYS A 228 -22.06 -5.85 34.17
CA CYS A 228 -22.15 -4.56 33.50
C CYS A 228 -23.23 -4.54 32.41
N GLN A 229 -23.72 -3.34 32.10
CA GLN A 229 -24.62 -3.12 30.97
C GLN A 229 -23.87 -2.68 29.71
N SER A 230 -22.78 -1.92 29.90
CA SER A 230 -21.91 -1.42 28.84
C SER A 230 -20.48 -1.90 29.08
N LEU A 231 -19.85 -2.46 28.05
CA LEU A 231 -18.44 -2.86 28.08
C LEU A 231 -17.62 -1.96 27.17
N ASN A 232 -16.54 -1.38 27.67
CA ASN A 232 -15.54 -0.68 26.85
C ASN A 232 -14.28 -1.53 26.83
N LEU A 233 -13.94 -2.08 25.67
CA LEU A 233 -12.92 -3.11 25.51
C LEU A 233 -12.09 -2.84 24.26
N THR A 234 -10.87 -3.36 24.20
CA THR A 234 -10.23 -3.57 22.88
C THR A 234 -10.81 -4.83 22.23
N PRO A 235 -10.74 -4.96 20.90
CA PRO A 235 -11.02 -6.23 20.21
C PRO A 235 -10.26 -7.43 20.80
N SER A 236 -9.00 -7.25 21.23
CA SER A 236 -8.22 -8.29 21.90
C SER A 236 -8.82 -8.72 23.24
N MET A 237 -9.31 -7.76 24.05
CA MET A 237 -9.99 -8.08 25.30
C MET A 237 -11.33 -8.78 25.07
N LEU A 238 -12.11 -8.36 24.06
CA LEU A 238 -13.36 -9.05 23.69
C LEU A 238 -13.10 -10.50 23.26
N ALA A 239 -12.03 -10.74 22.50
CA ALA A 239 -11.64 -12.08 22.04
C ALA A 239 -11.20 -13.01 23.19
N ALA A 240 -10.72 -12.46 24.31
CA ALA A 240 -10.34 -13.22 25.49
C ALA A 240 -11.55 -13.67 26.34
N LEU A 241 -12.73 -13.11 26.11
CA LEU A 241 -13.97 -13.49 26.80
C LEU A 241 -14.61 -14.70 26.13
N ASP A 242 -15.11 -15.64 26.93
CA ASP A 242 -15.95 -16.75 26.44
C ASP A 242 -17.37 -16.23 26.14
N PRO A 243 -17.81 -16.16 24.88
CA PRO A 243 -19.14 -15.63 24.54
C PRO A 243 -20.30 -16.47 25.11
N SER A 244 -20.06 -17.70 25.58
CA SER A 244 -21.07 -18.55 26.23
C SER A 244 -21.33 -18.23 27.70
N GLY A 245 -20.55 -17.32 28.30
CA GLY A 245 -20.73 -16.85 29.67
C GLY A 245 -22.03 -16.05 29.90
N SER A 246 -22.32 -15.74 31.17
CA SER A 246 -23.55 -15.07 31.60
C SER A 246 -23.55 -13.55 31.34
N TYR A 247 -23.66 -13.13 30.08
CA TYR A 247 -23.67 -11.72 29.66
C TYR A 247 -25.08 -11.14 29.42
N ASP A 248 -26.13 -11.68 30.05
CA ASP A 248 -27.53 -11.28 29.81
C ASP A 248 -27.82 -9.80 30.10
N ARG A 249 -27.01 -9.20 30.99
CA ARG A 249 -27.06 -7.77 31.37
C ARG A 249 -26.41 -6.86 30.33
N VAL A 250 -25.46 -7.38 29.55
CA VAL A 250 -24.69 -6.60 28.58
C VAL A 250 -25.56 -6.25 27.38
N ARG A 251 -25.81 -4.95 27.21
CA ARG A 251 -26.58 -4.36 26.11
C ARG A 251 -25.70 -3.70 25.07
N TYR A 252 -24.56 -3.16 25.49
CA TYR A 252 -23.68 -2.36 24.63
C TYR A 252 -22.22 -2.79 24.81
N ILE A 253 -21.51 -2.96 23.70
CA ILE A 253 -20.07 -3.20 23.69
C ILE A 253 -19.45 -2.16 22.78
N PHE A 254 -18.51 -1.39 23.29
CA PHE A 254 -17.72 -0.40 22.56
C PHE A 254 -16.31 -0.95 22.38
N LEU A 255 -15.90 -1.10 21.12
CA LEU A 255 -14.59 -1.59 20.72
C LEU A 255 -13.74 -0.42 20.24
N ASP A 256 -12.60 -0.24 20.88
CA ASP A 256 -11.68 0.85 20.57
C ASP A 256 -10.24 0.34 20.39
N ALA A 257 -9.40 1.22 19.87
CA ALA A 257 -7.94 1.13 19.90
C ALA A 257 -7.29 0.06 18.99
N GLU A 258 -8.04 -0.91 18.48
CA GLU A 258 -7.66 -1.85 17.42
C GLU A 258 -8.83 -2.00 16.43
N ALA A 259 -8.54 -2.39 15.18
CA ALA A 259 -9.60 -2.69 14.22
C ALA A 259 -10.44 -3.90 14.71
N PRO A 260 -11.78 -3.80 14.74
CA PRO A 260 -12.62 -4.91 15.18
C PRO A 260 -12.58 -6.06 14.16
N LYS A 261 -12.50 -7.27 14.71
CA LYS A 261 -12.45 -8.51 13.93
C LYS A 261 -13.86 -9.07 13.81
N LEU A 262 -14.46 -8.99 12.61
CA LEU A 262 -15.88 -9.30 12.39
C LEU A 262 -16.27 -10.70 12.90
N GLU A 263 -15.42 -11.71 12.72
CA GLU A 263 -15.70 -13.07 13.23
C GLU A 263 -15.77 -13.17 14.75
N VAL A 264 -15.05 -12.30 15.48
CA VAL A 264 -15.19 -12.16 16.95
C VAL A 264 -16.50 -11.43 17.25
N VAL A 265 -16.71 -10.28 16.61
CA VAL A 265 -17.87 -9.40 16.83
C VAL A 265 -19.20 -10.12 16.60
N ARG A 266 -19.29 -10.95 15.57
CA ARG A 266 -20.49 -11.73 15.21
C ARG A 266 -21.02 -12.58 16.38
N ARG A 267 -20.13 -13.11 17.22
CA ARG A 267 -20.50 -13.96 18.37
C ARG A 267 -21.16 -13.15 19.49
N TRP A 268 -20.97 -11.84 19.49
CA TRP A 268 -21.45 -10.94 20.54
C TRP A 268 -22.71 -10.17 20.17
N ILE A 269 -23.01 -10.00 18.88
CA ILE A 269 -24.21 -9.33 18.42
C ILE A 269 -25.43 -10.24 18.65
N THR A 270 -26.43 -9.72 19.36
CA THR A 270 -27.72 -10.41 19.58
C THR A 270 -28.87 -9.43 19.42
N LYS A 271 -30.12 -9.89 19.46
CA LYS A 271 -31.30 -9.00 19.42
C LYS A 271 -31.33 -7.94 20.52
N SER A 272 -30.66 -8.21 21.65
CA SER A 272 -30.63 -7.32 22.82
C SER A 272 -29.22 -6.79 23.13
N ARG A 273 -28.23 -7.07 22.27
CA ARG A 273 -26.84 -6.62 22.44
C ARG A 273 -26.31 -6.04 21.14
N LYS A 274 -25.95 -4.75 21.19
CA LYS A 274 -25.31 -4.02 20.09
C LYS A 274 -23.81 -3.91 20.35
N VAL A 275 -23.03 -3.99 19.27
CA VAL A 275 -21.59 -3.77 19.30
C VAL A 275 -21.28 -2.57 18.44
N PHE A 276 -20.47 -1.66 18.97
CA PHE A 276 -20.02 -0.45 18.32
C PHE A 276 -18.51 -0.48 18.17
N THR A 277 -18.02 0.07 17.06
CA THR A 277 -16.63 0.46 16.93
C THR A 277 -16.52 1.94 17.24
N THR A 278 -15.45 2.33 17.92
CA THR A 278 -15.01 3.71 18.05
C THR A 278 -13.64 3.85 17.43
N TYR A 279 -13.33 5.05 16.96
CA TYR A 279 -12.01 5.35 16.42
C TYR A 279 -11.54 6.72 16.89
N GLY A 280 -10.27 6.79 17.28
CA GLY A 280 -9.58 8.02 17.62
C GLY A 280 -8.16 7.73 18.13
N PRO A 281 -7.11 8.29 17.51
CA PRO A 281 -5.79 8.28 18.13
C PRO A 281 -5.72 9.22 19.34
N SER A 282 -4.72 9.03 20.20
CA SER A 282 -4.51 9.88 21.38
C SER A 282 -4.32 11.35 21.03
N GLU A 283 -3.71 11.62 19.87
CA GLU A 283 -3.50 12.94 19.31
C GLU A 283 -4.79 13.67 18.92
N THR A 284 -5.92 12.97 18.91
CA THR A 284 -7.25 13.52 18.61
C THR A 284 -8.25 13.33 19.75
N THR A 285 -7.75 13.10 20.98
CA THR A 285 -8.54 12.98 22.21
C THR A 285 -9.49 11.79 22.23
N CYS A 286 -8.92 10.60 22.34
CA CYS A 286 -9.60 9.31 22.56
C CYS A 286 -10.51 8.84 21.42
N VAL A 287 -11.58 9.57 21.12
CA VAL A 287 -12.62 9.14 20.19
C VAL A 287 -13.01 10.32 19.31
N ILE A 288 -13.05 10.10 18.00
CA ILE A 288 -13.52 11.07 17.01
C ILE A 288 -14.75 10.57 16.24
N SER A 289 -15.01 9.27 16.29
CA SER A 289 -16.13 8.65 15.59
C SER A 289 -16.64 7.40 16.29
N PHE A 290 -17.90 7.06 16.02
CA PHE A 290 -18.57 5.87 16.57
C PHE A 290 -19.49 5.25 15.51
N GLY A 291 -19.49 3.93 15.37
CA GLY A 291 -20.30 3.23 14.37
C GLY A 291 -20.84 1.90 14.88
N GLU A 292 -22.11 1.61 14.60
CA GLU A 292 -22.71 0.29 14.91
C GLU A 292 -22.13 -0.77 13.96
N LEU A 293 -21.67 -1.88 14.52
CA LEU A 293 -21.19 -3.02 13.75
C LEU A 293 -22.33 -3.96 13.39
N HIS A 294 -22.35 -4.39 12.13
CA HIS A 294 -23.28 -5.39 11.63
C HIS A 294 -22.51 -6.62 11.11
N PRO A 295 -22.97 -7.86 11.38
CA PRO A 295 -22.31 -9.09 10.97
C PRO A 295 -21.94 -9.18 9.48
N ASP A 296 -22.77 -8.59 8.63
CA ASP A 296 -22.74 -8.73 7.18
C ASP A 296 -22.29 -7.46 6.46
N ARG A 297 -21.69 -6.51 7.19
CA ARG A 297 -21.16 -5.26 6.62
C ARG A 297 -19.69 -5.09 6.99
N GLU A 298 -18.97 -4.36 6.15
CA GLU A 298 -17.61 -3.95 6.47
C GLU A 298 -17.58 -3.06 7.71
N VAL A 299 -16.42 -3.00 8.36
CA VAL A 299 -16.21 -2.16 9.54
C VAL A 299 -16.20 -0.69 9.12
N PRO A 300 -17.20 0.11 9.52
CA PRO A 300 -17.25 1.52 9.18
C PRO A 300 -16.31 2.31 10.09
N PHE A 301 -15.84 3.45 9.60
CA PHE A 301 -15.20 4.48 10.44
C PHE A 301 -16.19 5.06 11.47
N GLY A 302 -17.49 4.99 11.18
CA GLY A 302 -18.57 5.49 12.02
C GLY A 302 -18.92 6.95 11.75
N GLU A 303 -19.93 7.43 12.47
CA GLU A 303 -20.34 8.83 12.47
C GLU A 303 -19.32 9.68 13.23
N LEU A 304 -18.92 10.80 12.63
CA LEU A 304 -17.97 11.73 13.25
C LEU A 304 -18.63 12.53 14.36
N ILE A 305 -17.90 12.76 15.44
CA ILE A 305 -18.28 13.72 16.49
C ILE A 305 -18.46 15.12 15.87
N PRO A 306 -19.46 15.91 16.31
CA PRO A 306 -19.68 17.26 15.79
C PRO A 306 -18.41 18.11 15.78
N GLY A 307 -18.12 18.72 14.62
CA GLY A 307 -16.95 19.57 14.41
C GLY A 307 -15.67 18.81 14.01
N VAL A 308 -15.65 17.47 14.05
CA VAL A 308 -14.56 16.67 13.48
C VAL A 308 -14.65 16.65 11.96
N LYS A 309 -13.51 16.82 11.29
CA LYS A 309 -13.35 16.65 9.84
C LYS A 309 -12.35 15.53 9.56
N VAL A 310 -12.69 14.66 8.62
CA VAL A 310 -11.79 13.62 8.10
C VAL A 310 -11.60 13.79 6.60
N VAL A 311 -10.34 13.90 6.18
CA VAL A 311 -9.92 13.98 4.78
C VAL A 311 -9.01 12.80 4.48
N LEU A 312 -9.13 12.23 3.27
CA LEU A 312 -8.22 11.19 2.80
C LEU A 312 -7.28 11.80 1.77
N VAL A 313 -5.97 11.58 1.93
CA VAL A 313 -4.95 12.10 1.01
C VAL A 313 -4.05 11.00 0.48
N ASP A 314 -3.61 11.13 -0.77
CA ASP A 314 -2.56 10.28 -1.34
C ASP A 314 -1.16 10.71 -0.88
N GLU A 315 -0.12 10.03 -1.38
CA GLU A 315 1.28 10.29 -1.04
C GLU A 315 1.74 11.72 -1.41
N ASP A 316 1.08 12.34 -2.40
CA ASP A 316 1.32 13.72 -2.84
C ASP A 316 0.51 14.76 -2.04
N MET A 317 -0.16 14.35 -0.95
CA MET A 317 -1.05 15.19 -0.14
C MET A 317 -2.27 15.74 -0.91
N LYS A 318 -2.69 15.07 -1.99
CA LYS A 318 -3.90 15.41 -2.74
C LYS A 318 -5.08 14.59 -2.23
N GLU A 319 -6.27 15.19 -2.22
CA GLU A 319 -7.48 14.48 -1.83
C GLU A 319 -7.71 13.25 -2.71
N SER A 320 -8.04 12.14 -2.07
CA SER A 320 -8.24 10.85 -2.73
C SER A 320 -9.42 10.10 -2.11
N ASN A 321 -9.96 9.11 -2.82
CA ASN A 321 -10.96 8.18 -2.28
C ASN A 321 -10.32 7.00 -1.53
N TYR A 322 -9.00 6.87 -1.55
CA TYR A 322 -8.21 5.92 -0.77
C TYR A 322 -6.90 6.62 -0.40
N GLY A 323 -6.52 6.58 0.88
CA GLY A 323 -5.27 7.22 1.32
C GLY A 323 -5.17 7.42 2.82
N GLU A 324 -4.15 8.17 3.23
CA GLU A 324 -3.91 8.51 4.63
C GLU A 324 -5.03 9.37 5.19
N VAL A 325 -5.48 9.04 6.41
CA VAL A 325 -6.49 9.76 7.16
C VAL A 325 -5.87 11.02 7.80
N LEU A 326 -6.40 12.19 7.43
CA LEU A 326 -6.14 13.46 8.11
C LEU A 326 -7.33 13.83 8.98
N ILE A 327 -7.08 14.16 10.25
CA ILE A 327 -8.14 14.53 11.21
C ILE A 327 -7.99 16.00 11.60
N SER A 328 -9.09 16.75 11.61
CA SER A 328 -9.19 18.08 12.21
C SER A 328 -10.42 18.15 13.12
N GLY A 329 -10.48 19.17 13.98
CA GLY A 329 -11.61 19.42 14.86
C GLY A 329 -11.24 19.64 16.34
N PRO A 330 -12.24 19.67 17.23
CA PRO A 330 -12.06 20.04 18.63
C PRO A 330 -11.16 19.07 19.41
N GLY A 331 -11.10 17.81 18.98
CA GLY A 331 -10.27 16.77 19.60
C GLY A 331 -8.76 16.93 19.36
N LEU A 332 -8.30 17.83 18.48
CA LEU A 332 -6.87 17.97 18.20
C LEU A 332 -6.05 18.36 19.43
N ALA A 333 -5.08 17.51 19.77
CA ALA A 333 -4.08 17.76 20.81
C ALA A 333 -3.15 18.93 20.45
N ALA A 334 -2.49 19.49 21.46
CA ALA A 334 -1.49 20.54 21.30
C ALA A 334 -0.26 20.06 20.51
N GLY A 335 0.05 18.77 20.61
CA GLY A 335 1.23 18.15 20.05
C GLY A 335 1.90 17.21 21.04
N TYR A 336 3.18 16.95 20.80
CA TYR A 336 4.01 16.11 21.66
C TYR A 336 4.86 16.96 22.60
N LEU A 337 4.86 16.59 23.88
CA LEU A 337 5.64 17.22 24.94
C LEU A 337 7.12 17.27 24.55
N ASN A 338 7.71 18.47 24.60
CA ASN A 338 9.11 18.73 24.27
C ASN A 338 9.60 18.17 22.92
N ASN A 339 8.70 17.92 21.97
CA ASN A 339 9.05 17.37 20.66
C ASN A 339 8.41 18.19 19.52
N PRO A 340 8.90 19.42 19.29
CA PRO A 340 8.34 20.32 18.26
C PRO A 340 8.53 19.76 16.84
N THR A 341 9.62 19.03 16.59
CA THR A 341 9.88 18.42 15.28
C THR A 341 8.83 17.39 14.92
N LEU A 342 8.58 16.39 15.79
CA LEU A 342 7.54 15.40 15.55
C LEU A 342 6.16 16.05 15.52
N THR A 343 5.93 17.06 16.35
CA THR A 343 4.69 17.84 16.34
C THR A 343 4.46 18.48 14.98
N ALA A 344 5.45 19.14 14.38
CA ALA A 344 5.31 19.75 13.05
C ALA A 344 5.13 18.72 11.92
N THR A 345 5.74 17.54 12.04
CA THR A 345 5.56 16.46 11.06
C THR A 345 4.17 15.84 11.10
N LYS A 346 3.59 15.72 12.29
CA LYS A 346 2.30 15.04 12.51
C LYS A 346 1.11 15.97 12.56
N PHE A 347 1.26 17.17 13.11
CA PHE A 347 0.24 18.21 13.18
C PHE A 347 0.55 19.28 12.15
N ILE A 348 0.07 19.07 10.93
CA ILE A 348 0.37 19.88 9.76
C ILE A 348 -0.66 20.99 9.57
N GLU A 349 -0.29 22.01 8.80
CA GLU A 349 -1.23 22.95 8.20
C GLU A 349 -1.51 22.50 6.77
N TRP A 350 -2.77 22.26 6.43
CA TRP A 350 -3.19 21.83 5.10
C TRP A 350 -4.44 22.60 4.70
N LYS A 351 -4.37 23.30 3.56
CA LYS A 351 -5.40 24.24 3.10
C LYS A 351 -5.82 25.30 4.15
N GLY A 352 -4.86 25.78 4.94
CA GLY A 352 -5.09 26.81 5.97
C GLY A 352 -5.78 26.31 7.24
N GLU A 353 -5.98 25.00 7.39
CA GLU A 353 -6.51 24.37 8.60
C GLU A 353 -5.47 23.41 9.20
N ARG A 354 -5.48 23.26 10.52
CA ARG A 354 -4.58 22.33 11.23
C ARG A 354 -5.16 20.92 11.19
N PHE A 355 -4.37 19.94 10.79
CA PHE A 355 -4.73 18.52 10.73
C PHE A 355 -3.70 17.65 11.45
N TYR A 356 -4.13 16.50 11.98
CA TYR A 356 -3.27 15.42 12.43
C TYR A 356 -3.15 14.33 11.36
N ARG A 357 -1.92 13.93 11.02
CA ARG A 357 -1.57 12.80 10.13
C ARG A 357 -1.50 11.50 10.91
N THR A 358 -2.47 10.61 10.71
CA THR A 358 -2.59 9.40 11.52
C THR A 358 -1.61 8.30 11.13
N GLY A 359 -1.24 8.22 9.84
CA GLY A 359 -0.63 7.03 9.24
C GLY A 359 -1.59 5.84 9.05
N ASP A 360 -2.88 6.05 9.31
CA ASP A 360 -3.94 5.09 9.05
C ASP A 360 -4.47 5.29 7.63
N LEU A 361 -4.79 4.20 6.95
CA LEU A 361 -5.37 4.19 5.62
C LEU A 361 -6.87 3.94 5.72
N ALA A 362 -7.63 4.65 4.90
CA ALA A 362 -9.06 4.43 4.73
C ALA A 362 -9.45 4.60 3.26
N ARG A 363 -10.65 4.12 2.94
CA ARG A 363 -11.28 4.36 1.63
C ARG A 363 -12.70 4.86 1.77
N ARG A 364 -13.14 5.66 0.79
CA ARG A 364 -14.54 6.05 0.62
C ARG A 364 -15.24 5.06 -0.29
N THR A 365 -16.39 4.56 0.15
CA THR A 365 -17.34 3.81 -0.68
C THR A 365 -18.13 4.77 -1.59
N GLU A 366 -18.86 4.22 -2.55
CA GLU A 366 -19.70 5.02 -3.46
C GLU A 366 -20.79 5.83 -2.74
N ASP A 367 -21.32 5.29 -1.63
CA ASP A 367 -22.28 5.98 -0.76
C ASP A 367 -21.62 6.98 0.22
N GLY A 368 -20.30 7.18 0.10
CA GLY A 368 -19.53 8.17 0.86
C GLY A 368 -19.11 7.74 2.26
N GLN A 369 -19.37 6.49 2.66
CA GLN A 369 -18.90 5.96 3.93
C GLN A 369 -17.38 5.77 3.92
N LEU A 370 -16.76 6.04 5.06
CA LEU A 370 -15.35 5.74 5.27
C LEU A 370 -15.21 4.32 5.82
N ILE A 371 -14.35 3.53 5.20
CA ILE A 371 -14.02 2.16 5.60
C ILE A 371 -12.54 2.10 5.94
N TRP A 372 -12.22 1.44 7.05
CA TRP A 372 -10.83 1.21 7.48
C TRP A 372 -10.08 0.34 6.45
N ALA A 373 -8.88 0.77 6.04
CA ALA A 373 -8.04 0.09 5.07
C ALA A 373 -6.65 -0.28 5.64
N GLY A 374 -6.54 -0.36 6.97
CA GLY A 374 -5.32 -0.79 7.64
C GLY A 374 -4.35 0.35 7.93
N ARG A 375 -3.17 -0.04 8.38
CA ARG A 375 -2.06 0.86 8.73
C ARG A 375 -1.07 0.98 7.58
N ALA A 376 -0.58 2.18 7.30
CA ALA A 376 0.43 2.38 6.25
C ALA A 376 1.76 1.70 6.57
N ASP A 377 2.12 1.58 7.86
CA ASP A 377 3.30 0.85 8.34
C ASP A 377 3.10 -0.66 8.47
N SER A 378 1.88 -1.17 8.24
CA SER A 378 1.59 -2.60 8.08
C SER A 378 1.65 -3.07 6.63
N LEU A 379 1.99 -2.16 5.71
CA LEU A 379 2.27 -2.49 4.31
C LEU A 379 3.64 -3.12 4.19
N VAL A 380 3.68 -4.38 3.75
CA VAL A 380 4.92 -5.12 3.53
C VAL A 380 4.98 -5.65 2.12
N LYS A 381 6.19 -5.68 1.54
CA LYS A 381 6.40 -6.38 0.29
C LYS A 381 6.65 -7.85 0.58
N ASN A 382 5.76 -8.73 0.12
CA ASN A 382 5.93 -10.18 0.17
C ASN A 382 5.89 -10.76 -1.26
N ARG A 383 6.96 -11.45 -1.67
CA ARG A 383 7.09 -12.06 -3.01
C ARG A 383 6.79 -11.10 -4.18
N GLY A 384 7.18 -9.83 -4.02
CA GLY A 384 6.97 -8.77 -5.02
C GLY A 384 5.61 -8.05 -4.93
N PHE A 385 4.71 -8.48 -4.05
CA PHE A 385 3.40 -7.86 -3.84
C PHE A 385 3.44 -6.99 -2.58
N LEU A 386 2.95 -5.76 -2.69
CA LEU A 386 2.66 -4.93 -1.52
C LEU A 386 1.33 -5.41 -0.94
N ILE A 387 1.36 -5.89 0.30
CA ILE A 387 0.19 -6.40 1.02
C ILE A 387 0.08 -5.73 2.38
N ASN A 388 -1.16 -5.53 2.83
CA ASN A 388 -1.42 -5.09 4.19
C ASN A 388 -1.66 -6.28 5.12
N LEU A 389 -0.81 -6.40 6.14
CA LEU A 389 -0.89 -7.49 7.12
C LEU A 389 -2.24 -7.52 7.86
N GLU A 390 -2.83 -6.36 8.16
CA GLU A 390 -4.02 -6.24 9.00
C GLU A 390 -5.33 -6.43 8.22
N THR A 391 -5.34 -6.12 6.93
CA THR A 391 -6.57 -6.18 6.11
C THR A 391 -6.58 -7.31 5.09
N GLU A 392 -5.44 -7.95 4.81
CA GLU A 392 -5.37 -9.07 3.87
C GLU A 392 -4.95 -10.37 4.58
N VAL A 393 -3.81 -10.36 5.27
CA VAL A 393 -3.22 -11.60 5.83
C VAL A 393 -3.97 -12.09 7.05
N GLU A 394 -4.18 -11.22 8.04
CA GLU A 394 -4.88 -11.59 9.27
C GLU A 394 -6.32 -12.03 9.01
N PRO A 395 -7.15 -11.29 8.23
CA PRO A 395 -8.51 -11.74 7.91
C PRO A 395 -8.55 -13.06 7.15
N ALA A 396 -7.60 -13.31 6.24
CA ALA A 396 -7.52 -14.59 5.52
C ALA A 396 -7.28 -15.78 6.47
N MET A 397 -6.45 -15.61 7.51
CA MET A 397 -6.29 -16.62 8.56
C MET A 397 -7.54 -16.75 9.43
N GLN A 398 -8.16 -15.64 9.82
CA GLN A 398 -9.34 -15.63 10.70
C GLN A 398 -10.61 -16.15 10.06
N ALA A 399 -10.69 -16.18 8.72
CA ALA A 399 -11.79 -16.78 8.00
C ALA A 399 -11.89 -18.32 8.20
N TYR A 400 -10.84 -18.97 8.71
CA TYR A 400 -10.90 -20.39 9.08
C TYR A 400 -11.69 -20.54 10.40
N PRO A 401 -12.77 -21.34 10.46
CA PRO A 401 -13.71 -21.34 11.58
C PRO A 401 -13.12 -21.59 12.98
N GLN A 402 -11.99 -22.30 13.07
CA GLN A 402 -11.34 -22.58 14.35
C GLN A 402 -10.46 -21.42 14.85
N VAL A 403 -10.10 -20.45 13.99
CA VAL A 403 -9.25 -19.32 14.36
C VAL A 403 -10.10 -18.24 15.04
N ASN A 404 -9.75 -17.92 16.29
CA ASN A 404 -10.36 -16.82 17.04
C ASN A 404 -9.62 -15.50 16.77
N LEU A 405 -8.30 -15.54 16.82
CA LEU A 405 -7.44 -14.37 16.66
C LEU A 405 -6.27 -14.74 15.74
N ALA A 406 -5.94 -13.87 14.79
CA ALA A 406 -4.72 -13.98 14.00
C ALA A 406 -3.91 -12.68 14.08
N VAL A 407 -2.59 -12.80 13.99
CA VAL A 407 -1.62 -11.70 13.89
C VAL A 407 -0.60 -12.07 12.85
N ALA A 408 -0.24 -11.15 11.96
CA ALA A 408 0.79 -11.35 10.96
C ALA A 408 1.94 -10.35 11.12
N PHE A 409 3.15 -10.74 10.78
CA PHE A 409 4.29 -9.83 10.69
C PHE A 409 5.32 -10.34 9.69
N GLN A 410 6.10 -9.41 9.14
CA GLN A 410 7.23 -9.75 8.28
C GLN A 410 8.41 -10.19 9.14
N TRP A 411 9.02 -11.31 8.76
CA TRP A 411 10.20 -11.86 9.41
C TRP A 411 11.24 -12.25 8.37
N ARG A 412 12.37 -11.52 8.37
CA ARG A 412 13.37 -11.58 7.28
C ARG A 412 12.67 -11.36 5.93
N ASP A 413 12.92 -12.23 4.95
CA ASP A 413 12.32 -12.15 3.61
C ASP A 413 10.95 -12.84 3.49
N GLY A 414 10.37 -13.34 4.60
CA GLY A 414 9.12 -14.10 4.59
C GLY A 414 8.05 -13.56 5.55
N LEU A 415 6.86 -14.13 5.43
CA LEU A 415 5.67 -13.77 6.20
C LEU A 415 5.41 -14.80 7.31
N VAL A 416 5.12 -14.33 8.52
CA VAL A 416 4.76 -15.18 9.66
C VAL A 416 3.35 -14.85 10.11
N GLY A 417 2.55 -15.90 10.32
CA GLY A 417 1.22 -15.83 10.91
C GLY A 417 1.20 -16.51 12.29
N CYS A 418 0.50 -15.91 13.23
CA CYS A 418 0.19 -16.51 14.53
C CYS A 418 -1.31 -16.61 14.68
N VAL A 419 -1.82 -17.74 15.15
CA VAL A 419 -3.26 -17.98 15.32
C VAL A 419 -3.58 -18.52 16.70
N GLN A 420 -4.79 -18.23 17.18
CA GLN A 420 -5.38 -18.79 18.39
C GLN A 420 -6.65 -19.58 18.06
N PRO A 421 -6.99 -20.64 18.82
CA PRO A 421 -6.18 -21.24 19.90
C PRO A 421 -5.05 -22.15 19.40
N SER A 422 -4.23 -22.71 20.31
CA SER A 422 -3.14 -23.65 19.98
C SER A 422 -3.60 -24.95 19.34
N THR A 423 -4.88 -25.27 19.44
CA THR A 423 -5.51 -26.45 18.86
C THR A 423 -5.83 -26.32 17.37
N VAL A 424 -5.62 -25.14 16.77
CA VAL A 424 -5.83 -24.94 15.32
C VAL A 424 -4.86 -25.83 14.53
N ASP A 425 -5.40 -26.66 13.63
CA ASP A 425 -4.59 -27.41 12.68
C ASP A 425 -4.02 -26.44 11.62
N VAL A 426 -2.72 -26.16 11.74
CA VAL A 426 -2.00 -25.24 10.87
C VAL A 426 -1.98 -25.71 9.41
N GLU A 427 -1.96 -27.02 9.18
CA GLU A 427 -1.88 -27.57 7.82
C GLU A 427 -3.24 -27.50 7.13
N GLU A 428 -4.34 -27.77 7.85
CA GLU A 428 -5.69 -27.53 7.34
C GLU A 428 -5.96 -26.05 7.11
N LEU A 429 -5.53 -25.17 8.03
CA LEU A 429 -5.62 -23.72 7.86
C LEU A 429 -4.86 -23.27 6.61
N ARG A 430 -3.64 -23.76 6.41
CA ARG A 430 -2.85 -23.43 5.21
C ARG A 430 -3.56 -23.87 3.93
N LYS A 431 -4.10 -25.09 3.88
CA LYS A 431 -4.89 -25.58 2.72
C LYS A 431 -6.15 -24.75 2.49
N PHE A 432 -6.83 -24.38 3.57
CA PHE A 432 -8.00 -23.50 3.51
C PHE A 432 -7.63 -22.15 2.89
N MET A 433 -6.55 -21.51 3.35
CA MET A 433 -6.05 -20.27 2.78
C MET A 433 -5.64 -20.44 1.31
N GLN A 434 -4.93 -21.51 0.96
CA GLN A 434 -4.54 -21.82 -0.43
C GLN A 434 -5.73 -21.95 -1.39
N SER A 435 -6.91 -22.32 -0.87
CA SER A 435 -8.13 -22.41 -1.67
C SER A 435 -8.91 -21.10 -1.83
N ARG A 436 -8.52 -20.02 -1.10
CA ARG A 436 -9.35 -18.80 -0.96
C ARG A 436 -8.59 -17.48 -1.03
N ALA A 437 -7.29 -17.49 -0.79
CA ALA A 437 -6.44 -16.31 -0.75
C ALA A 437 -5.31 -16.46 -1.78
N ASP A 438 -4.79 -15.32 -2.24
CA ASP A 438 -3.64 -15.32 -3.15
C ASP A 438 -2.40 -15.93 -2.48
N PRO A 439 -1.54 -16.64 -3.22
CA PRO A 439 -0.35 -17.29 -2.66
C PRO A 439 0.59 -16.35 -1.88
N PHE A 440 0.62 -15.06 -2.23
CA PHE A 440 1.45 -14.04 -1.57
C PHE A 440 0.85 -13.52 -0.25
N VAL A 441 -0.43 -13.75 0.03
CA VAL A 441 -1.07 -13.44 1.33
C VAL A 441 -0.83 -14.57 2.34
N ILE A 442 -0.48 -15.77 1.87
CA ILE A 442 -0.32 -16.95 2.73
C ILE A 442 1.04 -16.88 3.45
N PRO A 443 1.05 -16.87 4.80
CA PRO A 443 2.29 -16.85 5.55
C PRO A 443 3.18 -18.06 5.26
N ASP A 444 4.50 -17.85 5.18
CA ASP A 444 5.48 -18.92 5.03
C ASP A 444 5.47 -19.84 6.25
N MET A 445 5.31 -19.26 7.45
CA MET A 445 5.19 -19.99 8.70
C MET A 445 3.92 -19.57 9.43
N ILE A 446 3.23 -20.55 10.04
CA ILE A 446 2.05 -20.30 10.87
C ILE A 446 2.24 -21.01 12.21
N PHE A 447 2.02 -20.28 13.31
CA PHE A 447 2.13 -20.80 14.67
C PHE A 447 0.78 -20.75 15.39
N ALA A 448 0.30 -21.89 15.86
CA ALA A 448 -0.87 -21.95 16.74
C ALA A 448 -0.44 -21.76 18.21
N MET A 449 -1.13 -20.90 18.95
CA MET A 449 -0.77 -20.50 20.32
C MET A 449 -2.01 -20.33 21.19
N ASP A 450 -1.89 -20.51 22.51
CA ASP A 450 -3.03 -20.34 23.44
C ASP A 450 -3.43 -18.88 23.62
N SER A 451 -2.44 -17.97 23.67
CA SER A 451 -2.66 -16.54 23.84
C SER A 451 -1.54 -15.73 23.17
N PHE A 452 -1.82 -14.47 22.85
CA PHE A 452 -0.83 -13.51 22.35
C PHE A 452 -0.44 -12.58 23.50
N PRO A 453 0.83 -12.16 23.57
CA PRO A 453 1.24 -11.15 24.54
C PRO A 453 0.46 -9.86 24.30
N LEU A 454 -0.10 -9.29 25.35
CA LEU A 454 -0.73 -7.98 25.32
C LEU A 454 0.24 -6.93 25.89
N ASN A 455 0.25 -5.74 25.28
CA ASN A 455 1.00 -4.61 25.81
C ASN A 455 0.26 -3.95 26.98
N VAL A 456 0.87 -2.93 27.58
CA VAL A 456 0.31 -2.20 28.73
C VAL A 456 -1.03 -1.49 28.45
N ASN A 457 -1.41 -1.35 27.19
CA ASN A 457 -2.68 -0.78 26.74
C ASN A 457 -3.69 -1.87 26.34
N SER A 458 -3.43 -3.13 26.69
CA SER A 458 -4.30 -4.29 26.39
C SER A 458 -4.53 -4.54 24.89
N LYS A 459 -3.58 -4.12 24.05
CA LYS A 459 -3.52 -4.45 22.61
C LYS A 459 -2.52 -5.57 22.38
N THR A 460 -2.63 -6.30 21.27
CA THR A 460 -1.63 -7.30 20.90
C THR A 460 -0.23 -6.65 20.75
N ASP A 461 0.77 -7.18 21.46
CA ASP A 461 2.17 -6.76 21.35
C ASP A 461 2.90 -7.56 20.27
N ARG A 462 2.84 -7.06 19.03
CA ARG A 462 3.50 -7.68 17.87
C ARG A 462 5.01 -7.85 18.06
N LEU A 463 5.68 -6.90 18.73
CA LEU A 463 7.12 -6.95 18.96
C LEU A 463 7.49 -8.01 19.99
N ALA A 464 6.74 -8.11 21.09
CA ALA A 464 6.94 -9.18 22.07
C ALA A 464 6.63 -10.56 21.47
N LEU A 465 5.59 -10.66 20.65
CA LEU A 465 5.26 -11.90 19.92
C LEU A 465 6.37 -12.29 18.95
N GLN A 466 6.89 -11.33 18.20
CA GLN A 466 8.04 -11.54 17.31
C GLN A 466 9.28 -11.98 18.09
N ALA A 467 9.60 -11.34 19.22
CA ALA A 467 10.74 -11.73 20.05
C ALA A 467 10.63 -13.16 20.62
N GLN A 468 9.43 -13.56 21.07
CA GLN A 468 9.16 -14.95 21.50
C GLN A 468 9.38 -15.96 20.37
N LEU A 469 9.05 -15.56 19.15
CA LEU A 469 9.27 -16.38 17.96
C LEU A 469 10.72 -16.33 17.49
N ASP A 470 11.43 -15.22 17.63
CA ASP A 470 12.87 -15.10 17.32
C ASP A 470 13.70 -16.07 18.17
N GLU A 471 13.40 -16.20 19.47
CA GLU A 471 14.05 -17.17 20.35
C GLU A 471 13.79 -18.63 19.90
N LYS A 472 12.60 -18.91 19.34
CA LYS A 472 12.24 -20.23 18.81
C LYS A 472 12.81 -20.50 17.41
N LEU A 473 12.76 -19.50 16.53
CA LEU A 473 13.17 -19.55 15.12
C LEU A 473 14.69 -19.47 14.95
N GLY A 474 15.39 -18.80 15.89
CA GLY A 474 16.84 -18.67 15.91
C GLY A 474 17.59 -19.98 16.16
N GLN A 475 16.90 -21.07 16.51
CA GLN A 475 17.50 -22.38 16.76
C GLN A 475 17.48 -23.32 15.54
N ASP A 476 16.72 -23.04 14.46
CA ASP A 476 16.46 -24.07 13.43
C ASP A 476 16.67 -23.71 11.94
N ASP A 477 16.87 -22.45 11.51
CA ASP A 477 17.05 -22.19 10.05
C ASP A 477 17.94 -20.97 9.77
N ASP A 478 19.20 -21.27 9.43
CA ASP A 478 20.03 -20.41 8.59
C ASP A 478 19.68 -20.72 7.11
N PRO A 479 19.24 -19.74 6.29
CA PRO A 479 19.05 -19.94 4.85
C PRO A 479 20.30 -20.49 4.12
N ASP A 480 21.50 -20.33 4.70
CA ASP A 480 22.75 -20.91 4.19
C ASP A 480 22.98 -22.40 4.54
N GLN A 481 22.12 -23.06 5.32
CA GLN A 481 22.21 -24.52 5.46
C GLN A 481 21.87 -25.29 4.17
N GLY A 482 21.17 -24.65 3.22
CA GLY A 482 21.08 -25.16 1.85
C GLY A 482 22.44 -25.08 1.13
N ALA A 483 23.22 -24.02 1.36
CA ALA A 483 24.52 -23.81 0.72
C ALA A 483 25.52 -24.92 1.07
N SER A 484 25.52 -25.42 2.31
CA SER A 484 26.41 -26.51 2.73
C SER A 484 26.12 -27.86 2.03
N LEU A 485 24.91 -28.09 1.51
CA LEU A 485 24.58 -29.26 0.68
C LEU A 485 24.96 -29.07 -0.80
N LEU A 486 25.21 -27.82 -1.22
CA LEU A 486 25.36 -27.40 -2.62
C LEU A 486 26.82 -27.05 -3.00
N GLU A 487 27.77 -27.22 -2.09
CA GLU A 487 29.23 -27.19 -2.34
C GLU A 487 29.78 -28.49 -2.95
N THR A 488 28.92 -29.39 -3.43
CA THR A 488 29.34 -30.62 -4.14
C THR A 488 29.33 -30.40 -5.65
N ASP A 489 30.36 -30.91 -6.34
CA ASP A 489 30.62 -30.71 -7.78
C ASP A 489 29.54 -31.23 -8.76
N SER A 490 28.39 -31.72 -8.28
CA SER A 490 27.26 -32.12 -9.14
C SER A 490 25.90 -31.92 -8.48
N LEU A 491 25.30 -30.74 -8.65
CA LEU A 491 23.87 -30.53 -8.36
C LEU A 491 23.01 -31.40 -9.28
N THR A 492 21.95 -32.01 -8.74
CA THR A 492 20.92 -32.63 -9.58
C THR A 492 20.06 -31.55 -10.25
N ALA A 493 19.41 -31.87 -11.38
CA ALA A 493 18.50 -30.94 -12.05
C ALA A 493 17.34 -30.50 -11.12
N TYR A 494 16.89 -31.42 -10.25
CA TYR A 494 15.88 -31.15 -9.22
C TYR A 494 16.35 -30.10 -8.21
N ASP A 495 17.54 -30.25 -7.63
CA ASP A 495 18.06 -29.32 -6.62
C ASP A 495 18.46 -27.99 -7.26
N ALA A 496 18.95 -28.00 -8.51
CA ALA A 496 19.22 -26.77 -9.26
C ALA A 496 17.93 -25.97 -9.50
N LEU A 497 16.82 -26.62 -9.83
CA LEU A 497 15.51 -25.98 -10.00
C LEU A 497 14.98 -25.40 -8.69
N ARG A 498 15.04 -26.16 -7.60
CA ARG A 498 14.66 -25.66 -6.26
C ARG A 498 15.50 -24.48 -5.84
N TRP A 499 16.81 -24.50 -6.13
CA TRP A 499 17.68 -23.39 -5.81
C TRP A 499 17.38 -22.15 -6.66
N ALA A 500 17.13 -22.35 -7.96
CA ALA A 500 16.72 -21.28 -8.86
C ALA A 500 15.41 -20.64 -8.39
N PHE A 501 14.40 -21.43 -8.05
CA PHE A 501 13.13 -20.93 -7.52
C PHE A 501 13.34 -20.24 -6.18
N SER A 502 14.19 -20.79 -5.31
CA SER A 502 14.47 -20.18 -4.01
C SER A 502 15.11 -18.79 -4.15
N ARG A 503 16.08 -18.66 -5.05
CA ARG A 503 16.80 -17.39 -5.26
C ARG A 503 16.00 -16.37 -6.06
N CYS A 504 15.25 -16.81 -7.06
CA CYS A 504 14.55 -15.91 -7.98
C CYS A 504 13.13 -15.57 -7.51
N LEU A 505 12.48 -16.47 -6.76
CA LEU A 505 11.12 -16.28 -6.24
C LEU A 505 11.09 -16.01 -4.73
N GLN A 506 12.26 -15.98 -4.07
CA GLN A 506 12.40 -15.79 -2.62
C GLN A 506 11.63 -16.83 -1.78
N ASN A 507 11.44 -18.04 -2.31
CA ASN A 507 10.80 -19.14 -1.60
C ASN A 507 11.82 -20.00 -0.84
N ARG A 508 11.43 -20.64 0.26
CA ARG A 508 12.34 -21.51 1.03
C ARG A 508 12.66 -22.80 0.26
N PHE A 509 13.95 -23.09 0.08
CA PHE A 509 14.43 -24.29 -0.63
C PHE A 509 13.75 -25.58 -0.14
N ARG A 510 13.68 -25.79 1.19
CA ARG A 510 13.11 -26.99 1.82
C ARG A 510 11.61 -27.18 1.58
N ASN A 511 10.86 -26.11 1.32
CA ASN A 511 9.41 -26.14 1.15
C ASN A 511 8.97 -26.49 -0.28
N MET A 512 9.92 -26.64 -1.21
CA MET A 512 9.61 -26.98 -2.60
C MET A 512 9.82 -28.46 -2.88
N ASP A 513 8.86 -29.05 -3.57
CA ASP A 513 8.83 -30.42 -4.06
C ASP A 513 8.66 -30.49 -5.59
N ARG A 514 8.55 -31.71 -6.14
CA ARG A 514 8.36 -31.93 -7.59
C ARG A 514 7.07 -31.29 -8.15
N SER A 515 6.02 -31.20 -7.33
CA SER A 515 4.73 -30.64 -7.72
C SER A 515 4.70 -29.10 -7.66
N SER A 516 5.71 -28.50 -7.05
CA SER A 516 5.84 -27.05 -6.89
C SER A 516 5.83 -26.36 -8.25
N SER A 517 4.88 -25.43 -8.39
CA SER A 517 4.57 -24.71 -9.62
C SER A 517 5.21 -23.33 -9.57
N PHE A 518 5.96 -23.01 -10.61
CA PHE A 518 6.66 -21.74 -10.80
C PHE A 518 5.69 -20.56 -10.67
N THR A 519 4.56 -20.61 -11.38
CA THR A 519 3.55 -19.55 -11.36
C THR A 519 2.85 -19.44 -10.01
N ARG A 520 2.48 -20.55 -9.37
CA ARG A 520 1.85 -20.53 -8.03
C ARG A 520 2.78 -20.03 -6.93
N LEU A 521 4.08 -20.15 -7.12
CA LEU A 521 5.09 -19.61 -6.21
C LEU A 521 5.43 -18.14 -6.47
N GLY A 522 4.65 -17.44 -7.31
CA GLY A 522 4.84 -16.03 -7.65
C GLY A 522 5.67 -15.78 -8.90
N GLY A 523 5.92 -16.81 -9.70
CA GLY A 523 6.71 -16.70 -10.93
C GLY A 523 5.99 -15.94 -12.04
N ASN A 524 6.66 -14.92 -12.58
CA ASN A 524 6.25 -14.15 -13.75
C ASN A 524 7.30 -14.29 -14.89
N SER A 525 7.12 -13.57 -15.99
CA SER A 525 8.05 -13.63 -17.14
C SER A 525 9.46 -13.15 -16.78
N LEU A 526 9.60 -12.17 -15.89
CA LEU A 526 10.89 -11.67 -15.43
C LEU A 526 11.60 -12.68 -14.51
N ALA A 527 10.88 -13.29 -13.58
CA ALA A 527 11.40 -14.35 -12.74
C ALA A 527 11.75 -15.60 -13.55
N ALA A 528 11.01 -15.91 -14.62
CA ALA A 528 11.29 -17.05 -15.50
C ALA A 528 12.63 -16.86 -16.21
N ILE A 529 12.88 -15.61 -16.64
CA ILE A 529 14.15 -15.17 -17.19
C ILE A 529 15.28 -15.30 -16.14
N GLN A 530 15.06 -14.84 -14.91
CA GLN A 530 16.06 -14.95 -13.82
C GLN A 530 16.39 -16.41 -13.51
N VAL A 531 15.37 -17.27 -13.43
CA VAL A 531 15.52 -18.72 -13.24
C VAL A 531 16.34 -19.35 -14.37
N SER A 532 16.02 -19.04 -15.64
CA SER A 532 16.81 -19.49 -16.79
C SER A 532 18.28 -19.12 -16.67
N ASN A 533 18.57 -17.86 -16.32
CA ASN A 533 19.94 -17.38 -16.17
C ASN A 533 20.67 -18.06 -15.00
N PHE A 534 19.99 -18.23 -13.87
CA PHE A 534 20.53 -18.89 -12.69
C PHE A 534 20.90 -20.35 -12.95
N LEU A 535 20.03 -21.09 -13.63
CA LEU A 535 20.25 -22.48 -14.03
C LEU A 535 21.39 -22.59 -15.03
N LYS A 536 21.49 -21.65 -15.99
CA LYS A 536 22.55 -21.65 -17.00
C LYS A 536 23.93 -21.53 -16.38
N GLN A 537 24.10 -20.66 -15.38
CA GLN A 537 25.36 -20.51 -14.64
C GLN A 537 25.81 -21.80 -13.94
N ARG A 538 24.93 -22.81 -13.83
CA ARG A 538 25.17 -24.11 -13.20
C ARG A 538 25.11 -25.27 -14.19
N GLY A 539 25.22 -24.98 -15.49
CA GLY A 539 25.28 -26.01 -16.55
C GLY A 539 23.92 -26.50 -17.06
N TYR A 540 22.81 -25.93 -16.60
CA TYR A 540 21.45 -26.29 -17.06
C TYR A 540 20.87 -25.22 -17.99
N SER A 541 20.52 -25.58 -19.23
CA SER A 541 19.96 -24.63 -20.19
C SER A 541 18.47 -24.89 -20.43
N ILE A 542 17.61 -24.01 -19.95
CA ILE A 542 16.17 -24.00 -20.24
C ILE A 542 15.73 -22.59 -20.64
N PRO A 543 14.99 -22.39 -21.75
CA PRO A 543 14.47 -21.07 -22.12
C PRO A 543 13.37 -20.58 -21.17
N ALA A 544 13.26 -19.26 -20.96
CA ALA A 544 12.25 -18.67 -20.06
C ALA A 544 10.81 -19.04 -20.46
N ALA A 545 10.52 -19.09 -21.76
CA ALA A 545 9.23 -19.55 -22.27
C ALA A 545 8.91 -21.00 -21.85
N GLN A 546 9.93 -21.86 -21.74
CA GLN A 546 9.76 -23.25 -21.27
C GLN A 546 9.56 -23.31 -19.74
N VAL A 547 10.18 -22.41 -18.98
CA VAL A 547 9.92 -22.27 -17.53
C VAL A 547 8.43 -21.99 -17.29
N LEU A 548 7.88 -21.03 -18.02
CA LEU A 548 6.45 -20.67 -17.94
C LEU A 548 5.53 -21.79 -18.42
N LYS A 549 5.90 -22.48 -19.52
CA LYS A 549 5.05 -23.51 -20.15
C LYS A 549 4.99 -24.82 -19.36
N LEU A 550 6.12 -25.25 -18.80
CA LEU A 550 6.21 -26.50 -18.07
C LEU A 550 5.75 -26.34 -16.62
N ASP A 551 5.97 -25.16 -16.05
CA ASP A 551 5.48 -24.66 -14.76
C ASP A 551 5.96 -25.44 -13.53
N THR A 552 5.83 -26.77 -13.47
CA THR A 552 6.23 -27.56 -12.30
C THR A 552 7.68 -28.00 -12.32
N ILE A 553 8.31 -28.11 -11.14
CA ILE A 553 9.68 -28.61 -11.00
C ILE A 553 9.85 -29.98 -11.67
N GLU A 554 8.87 -30.88 -11.54
CA GLU A 554 8.87 -32.19 -12.21
C GLU A 554 9.04 -32.09 -13.73
N ARG A 555 8.19 -31.28 -14.39
CA ARG A 555 8.20 -31.14 -15.85
C ARG A 555 9.45 -30.43 -16.35
N LEU A 556 9.94 -29.45 -15.59
CA LEU A 556 11.20 -28.76 -15.86
C LEU A 556 12.38 -29.70 -15.73
N GLU A 557 12.38 -30.57 -14.73
CA GLU A 557 13.42 -31.57 -14.53
C GLU A 557 13.47 -32.59 -15.66
N ASP A 558 12.30 -33.11 -16.08
CA ASP A 558 12.21 -34.01 -17.23
C ASP A 558 12.74 -33.36 -18.52
N ARG A 559 12.49 -32.06 -18.68
CA ARG A 559 13.03 -31.29 -19.80
C ARG A 559 14.55 -31.16 -19.72
N LEU A 560 15.10 -30.83 -18.55
CA LEU A 560 16.55 -30.72 -18.36
C LEU A 560 17.24 -32.08 -18.58
N ARG A 561 16.65 -33.18 -18.10
CA ARG A 561 17.15 -34.55 -18.32
C ARG A 561 17.15 -34.96 -19.79
N SER A 562 16.10 -34.58 -20.54
CA SER A 562 16.00 -34.88 -21.98
C SER A 562 16.90 -34.01 -22.86
N GLN A 563 17.36 -32.84 -22.38
CA GLN A 563 18.28 -31.94 -23.10
C GLN A 563 19.77 -32.20 -22.86
N SER A 564 20.15 -33.09 -21.93
CA SER A 564 21.54 -33.49 -21.64
C SER A 564 22.33 -34.05 -22.84
N ASN A 565 21.73 -34.13 -24.04
CA ASN A 565 22.28 -34.68 -25.28
C ASN A 565 22.38 -33.69 -26.45
N VAL A 566 22.18 -32.37 -26.24
CA VAL A 566 22.31 -31.38 -27.34
C VAL A 566 23.20 -30.21 -26.91
N GLU A 567 24.40 -30.12 -27.51
CA GLU A 567 25.28 -28.96 -27.41
C GLU A 567 24.53 -27.70 -27.86
N VAL A 568 24.40 -26.73 -26.95
CA VAL A 568 23.94 -25.38 -27.29
C VAL A 568 25.08 -24.69 -28.02
N ALA A 569 24.87 -24.37 -29.30
CA ALA A 569 25.83 -23.65 -30.13
C ALA A 569 26.11 -22.25 -29.52
N GLU A 570 27.19 -22.14 -28.76
CA GLU A 570 27.83 -20.86 -28.49
C GLU A 570 28.57 -20.40 -29.74
N GLY A 571 28.18 -19.23 -30.24
CA GLY A 571 28.91 -18.55 -31.32
C GLY A 571 28.07 -18.31 -32.56
N GLY A 572 27.22 -17.28 -32.52
CA GLY A 572 26.97 -16.54 -33.76
C GLY A 572 28.32 -16.03 -34.26
N SER A 573 28.69 -16.37 -35.49
CA SER A 573 30.00 -16.00 -36.03
C SER A 573 30.22 -14.50 -35.89
N ARG A 574 31.24 -14.08 -35.13
CA ARG A 574 31.71 -12.68 -35.06
C ARG A 574 32.11 -12.11 -36.43
N SER A 575 32.18 -12.96 -37.48
CA SER A 575 32.46 -12.55 -38.85
C SER A 575 31.27 -11.94 -39.60
N LEU A 576 30.04 -12.05 -39.09
CA LEU A 576 28.86 -11.47 -39.74
C LEU A 576 28.76 -9.97 -39.39
N GLN A 577 28.59 -9.12 -40.41
CA GLN A 577 28.32 -7.70 -40.21
C GLN A 577 26.97 -7.54 -39.51
N ALA A 578 26.94 -6.81 -38.39
CA ALA A 578 25.69 -6.56 -37.67
C ALA A 578 24.80 -5.61 -38.49
N THR A 579 23.51 -5.92 -38.57
CA THR A 579 22.51 -5.09 -39.23
C THR A 579 21.36 -4.80 -38.27
N ALA A 580 20.64 -3.71 -38.47
CA ALA A 580 19.49 -3.33 -37.67
C ALA A 580 18.47 -4.49 -37.62
N THR A 581 17.91 -4.74 -36.44
CA THR A 581 16.87 -5.77 -36.27
C THR A 581 15.60 -5.39 -37.04
N PRO A 582 14.70 -6.34 -37.33
CA PRO A 582 13.46 -6.06 -38.06
C PRO A 582 12.61 -4.93 -37.44
N VAL A 583 12.54 -4.86 -36.10
CA VAL A 583 11.86 -3.76 -35.40
C VAL A 583 12.58 -2.42 -35.58
N GLN A 584 13.91 -2.38 -35.52
CA GLN A 584 14.67 -1.15 -35.78
C GLN A 584 14.49 -0.67 -37.23
N ARG A 585 14.54 -1.59 -38.21
CA ARG A 585 14.28 -1.25 -39.63
C ARG A 585 12.90 -0.64 -39.82
N LEU A 586 11.88 -1.19 -39.15
CA LEU A 586 10.53 -0.66 -39.18
C LEU A 586 10.50 0.78 -38.64
N PHE A 587 11.07 1.01 -37.45
CA PHE A 587 11.08 2.33 -36.82
C PHE A 587 11.82 3.37 -37.67
N LEU A 588 13.01 3.03 -38.16
CA LEU A 588 13.82 3.92 -38.99
C LEU A 588 13.12 4.27 -40.31
N THR A 589 12.53 3.28 -40.98
CA THR A 589 11.86 3.50 -42.28
C THR A 589 10.60 4.36 -42.11
N ARG A 590 9.77 4.06 -41.12
CA ARG A 590 8.51 4.79 -40.88
C ARG A 590 8.73 6.20 -40.34
N SER A 591 9.85 6.45 -39.65
CA SER A 591 10.22 7.80 -39.19
C SER A 591 10.58 8.75 -40.33
N LEU A 592 10.88 8.24 -41.54
CA LEU A 592 11.07 9.07 -42.73
C LEU A 592 9.73 9.63 -43.26
N GLU A 593 8.63 8.90 -43.04
CA GLU A 593 7.27 9.33 -43.42
C GLU A 593 6.59 10.12 -42.30
N THR A 594 6.81 9.70 -41.06
CA THR A 594 6.10 10.18 -39.87
C THR A 594 7.05 10.35 -38.66
N PRO A 595 7.86 11.42 -38.62
CA PRO A 595 8.96 11.59 -37.64
C PRO A 595 8.51 11.54 -36.18
N HIS A 596 7.29 11.98 -35.89
CA HIS A 596 6.73 12.05 -34.54
C HIS A 596 6.44 10.71 -33.89
N THR A 597 6.26 9.66 -34.69
CA THR A 597 5.56 8.48 -34.18
C THR A 597 6.43 7.53 -33.36
N PHE A 598 7.76 7.65 -33.50
CA PHE A 598 8.72 6.91 -32.68
C PHE A 598 9.55 7.84 -31.80
N ALA A 599 9.03 9.03 -31.52
CA ALA A 599 9.61 9.92 -30.51
C ALA A 599 9.08 9.53 -29.13
N ILE A 600 10.00 9.34 -28.19
CA ILE A 600 9.70 9.23 -26.76
C ILE A 600 10.17 10.53 -26.12
N ILE A 601 9.23 11.32 -25.60
CA ILE A 601 9.52 12.57 -24.90
C ILE A 601 9.06 12.43 -23.44
N GLY A 602 10.01 12.48 -22.51
CA GLY A 602 9.76 12.25 -21.09
C GLY A 602 10.19 13.42 -20.22
N LEU A 603 9.31 13.87 -19.33
CA LEU A 603 9.62 14.81 -18.26
C LEU A 603 9.88 14.04 -16.96
N THR A 604 11.07 14.23 -16.39
CA THR A 604 11.45 13.65 -15.10
C THR A 604 11.78 14.76 -14.12
N LYS A 605 11.17 14.75 -12.93
CA LYS A 605 11.42 15.76 -11.87
C LYS A 605 11.96 15.11 -10.61
N TYR A 606 12.94 15.74 -9.98
CA TYR A 606 13.45 15.31 -8.68
C TYR A 606 12.41 15.62 -7.59
N ILE A 607 12.03 14.60 -6.82
CA ILE A 607 11.07 14.67 -5.71
C ILE A 607 11.67 14.19 -4.38
N GLY A 608 12.96 13.85 -4.37
CA GLY A 608 13.69 13.48 -3.16
C GLY A 608 13.92 14.65 -2.21
N ASP A 609 14.74 14.43 -1.18
CA ASP A 609 15.09 15.47 -0.20
C ASP A 609 15.73 16.69 -0.89
N SER A 610 15.10 17.86 -0.76
CA SER A 610 15.59 19.14 -1.29
C SER A 610 17.03 19.48 -0.87
N SER A 611 17.49 18.96 0.29
CA SER A 611 18.87 19.15 0.75
C SER A 611 19.89 18.26 0.00
N GLN A 612 19.40 17.23 -0.68
CA GLN A 612 20.18 16.25 -1.43
C GLN A 612 19.96 16.31 -2.95
N THR A 613 19.19 17.29 -3.43
CA THR A 613 18.94 17.47 -4.86
C THR A 613 20.28 17.57 -5.63
N PRO A 614 20.50 16.73 -6.66
CA PRO A 614 21.71 16.77 -7.46
C PRO A 614 21.89 18.13 -8.15
N THR A 615 23.13 18.49 -8.50
CA THR A 615 23.34 19.61 -9.44
C THR A 615 23.09 19.17 -10.88
N ALA A 616 22.87 20.14 -11.77
CA ALA A 616 22.85 19.88 -13.21
C ALA A 616 24.13 19.19 -13.71
N SER A 617 25.29 19.53 -13.12
CA SER A 617 26.57 18.87 -13.42
C SER A 617 26.63 17.42 -12.94
N ASP A 618 26.11 17.13 -11.74
CA ASP A 618 26.04 15.76 -11.22
C ASP A 618 25.14 14.89 -12.11
N LEU A 619 23.98 15.42 -12.49
CA LEU A 619 23.04 14.75 -13.38
C LEU A 619 23.64 14.50 -14.76
N ARG A 620 24.33 15.49 -15.35
CA ARG A 620 25.02 15.32 -16.63
C ARG A 620 26.05 14.22 -16.56
N GLY A 621 26.93 14.25 -15.54
CA GLY A 621 27.97 13.25 -15.38
C GLY A 621 27.40 11.84 -15.17
N ALA A 622 26.30 11.73 -14.41
CA ALA A 622 25.61 10.45 -14.23
C ALA A 622 24.97 9.95 -15.53
N MET A 623 24.27 10.80 -16.28
CA MET A 623 23.66 10.45 -17.57
C MET A 623 24.70 10.00 -18.60
N GLU A 624 25.83 10.72 -18.70
CA GLU A 624 26.93 10.35 -19.59
C GLU A 624 27.51 8.97 -19.24
N LYS A 625 27.68 8.65 -17.95
CA LYS A 625 28.12 7.31 -17.48
C LYS A 625 27.10 6.23 -17.83
N THR A 626 25.82 6.47 -17.52
CA THR A 626 24.72 5.54 -17.79
C THR A 626 24.62 5.20 -19.26
N LEU A 627 24.50 6.20 -20.14
CA LEU A 627 24.37 5.96 -21.58
C LEU A 627 25.65 5.37 -22.17
N SER A 628 26.82 5.72 -21.63
CA SER A 628 28.10 5.14 -22.04
C SER A 628 28.22 3.65 -21.76
N ALA A 629 27.53 3.12 -20.76
CA ALA A 629 27.54 1.68 -20.46
C ALA A 629 26.86 0.84 -21.56
N HIS A 630 26.06 1.46 -22.43
CA HIS A 630 25.21 0.76 -23.41
C HIS A 630 25.58 1.11 -24.85
N SER A 631 26.07 0.12 -25.59
CA SER A 631 26.57 0.27 -26.97
C SER A 631 25.61 0.97 -27.95
N ILE A 632 24.29 0.82 -27.76
CA ILE A 632 23.27 1.37 -28.67
C ILE A 632 23.32 2.90 -28.78
N PHE A 633 23.74 3.60 -27.73
CA PHE A 633 23.93 5.06 -27.73
C PHE A 633 25.25 5.49 -28.39
N ARG A 634 25.99 4.55 -29.00
CA ARG A 634 27.16 4.84 -29.84
C ARG A 634 27.01 4.21 -31.22
N THR A 635 25.81 3.74 -31.58
CA THR A 635 25.55 3.07 -32.85
C THR A 635 25.07 4.06 -33.90
N ARG A 636 25.67 3.99 -35.10
CA ARG A 636 25.16 4.61 -36.33
C ARG A 636 24.46 3.55 -37.18
N PHE A 637 23.35 3.92 -37.79
CA PHE A 637 22.55 3.10 -38.69
C PHE A 637 22.73 3.59 -40.14
N ASP A 638 23.31 2.77 -41.01
CA ASP A 638 23.31 3.07 -42.45
C ASP A 638 21.91 2.82 -43.03
N LEU A 639 21.21 3.86 -43.50
CA LEU A 639 19.84 3.69 -44.01
C LEU A 639 19.77 3.11 -45.43
N THR A 640 20.91 2.83 -46.06
CA THR A 640 21.00 2.21 -47.39
C THR A 640 20.89 0.70 -47.30
N ASP A 641 21.62 0.09 -46.36
CA ASP A 641 21.70 -1.37 -46.19
C ASP A 641 21.39 -1.86 -44.76
N PHE A 642 21.08 -0.93 -43.84
CA PHE A 642 20.81 -1.16 -42.43
C PHE A 642 21.99 -1.72 -41.64
N THR A 643 23.23 -1.53 -42.11
CA THR A 643 24.41 -1.95 -41.35
C THR A 643 24.64 -1.06 -40.12
N LEU A 644 25.13 -1.68 -39.05
CA LEU A 644 25.44 -1.00 -37.80
C LEU A 644 26.95 -0.71 -37.73
N SER A 645 27.30 0.51 -37.38
CA SER A 645 28.69 0.93 -37.18
C SER A 645 28.85 1.73 -35.89
N ASP A 646 30.08 1.79 -35.37
CA ASP A 646 30.40 2.58 -34.19
C ASP A 646 30.56 4.07 -34.57
N LEU A 647 29.82 4.94 -33.89
CA LEU A 647 29.86 6.38 -34.04
C LEU A 647 31.17 6.99 -33.49
N GLY A 648 31.89 6.26 -32.64
CA GLY A 648 33.14 6.69 -32.01
C GLY A 648 32.98 7.75 -30.91
N ARG A 649 31.74 8.14 -30.61
CA ARG A 649 31.36 9.05 -29.52
C ARG A 649 29.98 8.69 -28.97
N LEU A 650 29.67 9.21 -27.78
CA LEU A 650 28.32 9.14 -27.25
C LEU A 650 27.35 9.96 -28.11
N ASN A 651 26.22 9.36 -28.44
CA ASN A 651 25.08 10.02 -29.03
C ASN A 651 24.22 10.63 -27.92
N LEU A 652 24.62 11.80 -27.46
CA LEU A 652 23.89 12.59 -26.47
C LEU A 652 24.02 14.07 -26.83
N THR A 653 22.88 14.75 -26.96
CA THR A 653 22.80 16.21 -26.96
C THR A 653 22.35 16.66 -25.56
N TRP A 654 23.04 17.65 -24.99
CA TRP A 654 22.76 18.14 -23.64
C TRP A 654 22.55 19.65 -23.66
N ASP A 655 21.38 20.08 -23.20
CA ASP A 655 21.01 21.48 -23.00
C ASP A 655 20.75 21.72 -21.51
N GLU A 656 21.07 22.92 -21.02
CA GLU A 656 20.88 23.31 -19.61
C GLU A 656 20.19 24.66 -19.51
N VAL A 657 19.14 24.72 -18.71
CA VAL A 657 18.31 25.89 -18.48
C VAL A 657 18.25 26.13 -16.98
N SER A 658 18.64 27.33 -16.54
CA SER A 658 18.53 27.75 -15.15
C SER A 658 17.48 28.84 -15.02
N VAL A 659 16.51 28.63 -14.14
CA VAL A 659 15.33 29.49 -13.98
C VAL A 659 15.04 29.75 -12.50
N SER A 660 14.20 30.75 -12.24
CA SER A 660 13.64 30.97 -10.92
C SER A 660 12.63 29.88 -10.54
N GLU A 661 12.28 29.78 -9.26
CA GLU A 661 11.31 28.80 -8.75
C GLU A 661 9.91 29.00 -9.37
N ASP A 662 9.49 30.25 -9.56
CA ASP A 662 8.19 30.59 -10.14
C ASP A 662 8.08 30.25 -11.65
N GLU A 663 9.21 30.13 -12.34
CA GLU A 663 9.28 29.82 -13.78
C GLU A 663 9.54 28.33 -14.06
N PHE A 664 9.81 27.53 -13.03
CA PHE A 664 10.27 26.15 -13.18
C PHE A 664 9.29 25.26 -13.97
N GLU A 665 8.00 25.35 -13.66
CA GLU A 665 6.96 24.59 -14.35
C GLU A 665 6.82 25.01 -15.82
N GLN A 666 6.84 26.32 -16.08
CA GLN A 666 6.76 26.85 -17.45
C GLN A 666 7.98 26.44 -18.29
N ALA A 667 9.17 26.39 -17.69
CA ALA A 667 10.38 25.93 -18.35
C ALA A 667 10.32 24.44 -18.71
N CYS A 668 9.71 23.60 -17.84
CA CYS A 668 9.47 22.18 -18.13
C CYS A 668 8.54 22.01 -19.34
N GLU A 669 7.43 22.74 -19.37
CA GLU A 669 6.48 22.69 -20.49
C GLU A 669 7.11 23.19 -21.80
N ALA A 670 7.85 24.30 -21.75
CA ALA A 670 8.53 24.85 -22.91
C ALA A 670 9.60 23.90 -23.49
N ALA A 671 10.35 23.20 -22.63
CA ALA A 671 11.34 22.21 -23.06
C ALA A 671 10.69 20.97 -23.70
N GLU A 672 9.53 20.54 -23.21
CA GLU A 672 8.75 19.46 -23.82
C GLU A 672 8.22 19.86 -25.21
N GLU A 673 7.66 21.06 -25.33
CA GLU A 673 7.15 21.59 -26.59
C GLU A 673 8.26 21.77 -27.63
N GLU A 674 9.40 22.35 -27.24
CA GLU A 674 10.56 22.48 -28.13
C GLU A 674 11.08 21.11 -28.58
N SER A 675 11.03 20.10 -27.70
CA SER A 675 11.38 18.73 -28.06
C SER A 675 10.47 18.18 -29.16
N TRP A 676 9.15 18.43 -29.10
CA TRP A 676 8.21 18.06 -30.16
C TRP A 676 8.48 18.79 -31.48
N GLN A 677 8.72 20.11 -31.43
CA GLN A 677 9.03 20.90 -32.62
C GLN A 677 10.36 20.48 -33.26
N ALA A 678 11.34 20.12 -32.44
CA ALA A 678 12.61 19.60 -32.91
C ALA A 678 12.47 18.24 -33.61
N VAL A 679 11.51 17.39 -33.22
CA VAL A 679 11.18 16.16 -33.97
C VAL A 679 10.63 16.48 -35.37
N SER A 680 9.80 17.52 -35.54
CA SER A 680 9.28 17.93 -36.86
C SER A 680 10.38 18.35 -37.85
N ARG A 681 11.54 18.75 -37.34
CA ARG A 681 12.68 19.24 -38.13
C ARG A 681 13.69 18.14 -38.49
N THR A 682 13.46 16.90 -38.04
CA THR A 682 14.36 15.76 -38.26
C THR A 682 14.45 15.41 -39.75
N THR A 683 15.68 15.26 -40.25
CA THR A 683 15.96 14.87 -41.64
C THR A 683 16.34 13.39 -41.75
N ARG A 684 16.48 12.88 -42.98
CA ARG A 684 16.99 11.52 -43.21
C ARG A 684 18.38 11.30 -42.59
N ALA A 685 19.27 12.29 -42.65
CA ALA A 685 20.61 12.18 -42.08
C ALA A 685 20.57 12.07 -40.54
N ASP A 686 19.61 12.74 -39.90
CA ASP A 686 19.41 12.67 -38.45
C ASP A 686 18.88 11.28 -38.01
N ASN A 687 18.26 10.51 -38.91
CA ASN A 687 17.85 9.13 -38.60
C ASN A 687 19.00 8.10 -38.73
N GLU A 688 20.13 8.44 -39.35
CA GLU A 688 21.33 7.59 -39.32
C GLU A 688 22.03 7.63 -37.95
N VAL A 689 21.84 8.74 -37.21
CA VAL A 689 22.25 8.91 -35.81
C VAL A 689 21.03 9.37 -35.00
N PRO A 690 20.11 8.44 -34.67
CA PRO A 690 18.81 8.77 -34.10
C PRO A 690 18.94 9.65 -32.85
N TYR A 691 18.07 10.65 -32.69
CA TYR A 691 18.21 11.61 -31.60
C TYR A 691 18.15 10.96 -30.20
N CYS A 692 19.05 11.42 -29.33
CA CYS A 692 19.02 11.22 -27.87
C CYS A 692 19.47 12.53 -27.26
N ALA A 693 18.50 13.30 -26.74
CA ALA A 693 18.73 14.63 -26.19
C ALA A 693 18.16 14.73 -24.78
N VAL A 694 18.81 15.53 -23.94
CA VAL A 694 18.38 15.84 -22.58
C VAL A 694 18.45 17.35 -22.38
N THR A 695 17.33 17.95 -21.98
CA THR A 695 17.26 19.34 -21.53
C THR A 695 17.10 19.36 -20.02
N CYS A 696 18.17 19.72 -19.31
CA CYS A 696 18.19 19.85 -17.85
C CYS A 696 17.65 21.22 -17.44
N ILE A 697 16.73 21.26 -16.48
CA ILE A 697 16.10 22.46 -15.94
C ILE A 697 16.38 22.50 -14.45
N SER A 698 17.03 23.56 -13.98
CA SER A 698 17.44 23.65 -12.57
C SER A 698 17.11 25.01 -11.95
N VAL A 699 16.75 24.97 -10.66
CA VAL A 699 16.61 26.17 -9.84
C VAL A 699 17.90 26.37 -9.03
N PRO A 700 18.50 27.57 -9.02
CA PRO A 700 19.71 27.87 -8.27
C PRO A 700 19.64 27.43 -6.80
N GLY A 701 20.77 26.96 -6.26
CA GLY A 701 20.85 26.49 -4.88
C GLY A 701 20.26 25.10 -4.64
N ARG A 702 20.06 24.29 -5.69
CA ARG A 702 19.57 22.90 -5.62
C ARG A 702 18.15 22.76 -5.04
N ARG A 703 17.28 23.75 -5.28
CA ARG A 703 15.90 23.70 -4.77
C ARG A 703 15.01 22.76 -5.57
N ALA A 704 15.19 22.74 -6.89
CA ALA A 704 14.44 21.89 -7.81
C ALA A 704 15.30 21.55 -9.02
N LEU A 705 15.07 20.34 -9.56
CA LEU A 705 15.75 19.82 -10.73
C LEU A 705 14.77 18.98 -11.54
N ALA A 706 14.74 19.20 -12.85
CA ALA A 706 14.03 18.36 -13.81
C ALA A 706 14.87 18.15 -15.06
N PHE A 707 14.52 17.14 -15.85
CA PHE A 707 15.05 17.00 -17.18
C PHE A 707 13.99 16.46 -18.14
N VAL A 708 14.01 16.99 -19.37
CA VAL A 708 13.21 16.51 -20.48
C VAL A 708 14.09 15.66 -21.39
N THR A 709 13.77 14.39 -21.56
CA THR A 709 14.43 13.50 -22.52
C THR A 709 13.68 13.50 -23.83
N ARG A 710 14.41 13.50 -24.94
CA ARG A 710 13.89 13.25 -26.29
C ARG A 710 14.72 12.15 -26.92
N ILE A 711 14.16 10.96 -27.01
CA ILE A 711 14.88 9.75 -27.47
C ILE A 711 14.07 9.08 -28.58
N HIS A 712 14.75 8.68 -29.65
CA HIS A 712 14.11 7.87 -30.69
C HIS A 712 13.91 6.44 -30.19
N HIS A 713 12.72 5.87 -30.40
CA HIS A 713 12.33 4.52 -29.94
C HIS A 713 13.19 3.39 -30.55
N VAL A 714 14.13 3.70 -31.45
CA VAL A 714 15.09 2.74 -32.03
C VAL A 714 16.26 2.48 -31.07
N LEU A 715 16.43 3.33 -30.07
CA LEU A 715 17.51 3.27 -29.08
C LEU A 715 17.03 2.68 -27.75
N THR A 716 15.74 2.74 -27.45
CA THR A 716 15.18 2.36 -26.15
C THR A 716 13.75 1.84 -26.27
N ASP A 717 13.31 1.11 -25.25
CA ASP A 717 11.94 0.71 -24.98
C ASP A 717 11.65 0.84 -23.47
N VAL A 718 10.43 0.52 -23.04
CA VAL A 718 10.02 0.65 -21.63
C VAL A 718 10.89 -0.15 -20.65
N PHE A 719 11.37 -1.34 -21.03
CA PHE A 719 12.27 -2.15 -20.20
C PHE A 719 13.67 -1.54 -20.16
N SER A 720 14.15 -1.03 -21.29
CA SER A 720 15.42 -0.31 -21.40
C SER A 720 15.41 0.95 -20.53
N SER A 721 14.30 1.71 -20.51
CA SER A 721 14.15 2.89 -19.65
C SER A 721 14.27 2.55 -18.16
N ALA A 722 13.79 1.38 -17.73
CA ALA A 722 13.93 0.94 -16.34
C ALA A 722 15.40 0.60 -15.99
N ILE A 723 16.12 -0.09 -16.89
CA ILE A 723 17.56 -0.35 -16.74
C ILE A 723 18.33 0.98 -16.65
N LEU A 724 18.06 1.90 -17.58
CA LEU A 724 18.71 3.21 -17.62
C LEU A 724 18.44 4.03 -16.36
N SER A 725 17.23 3.94 -15.80
CA SER A 725 16.88 4.63 -14.55
C SER A 725 17.68 4.08 -13.36
N GLN A 726 17.83 2.76 -13.25
CA GLN A 726 18.62 2.12 -12.20
C GLN A 726 20.11 2.44 -12.32
N ASP A 727 20.63 2.45 -13.54
CA ASP A 727 22.01 2.84 -13.82
C ASP A 727 22.25 4.32 -13.49
N LEU A 728 21.29 5.21 -13.81
CA LEU A 728 21.35 6.64 -13.47
C LEU A 728 21.42 6.85 -11.95
N GLU A 729 20.59 6.15 -11.17
CA GLU A 729 20.64 6.20 -9.71
C GLU A 729 21.98 5.70 -9.16
N THR A 730 22.47 4.58 -9.69
CA THR A 730 23.78 4.02 -9.32
C THR A 730 24.89 5.04 -9.57
N ALA A 731 24.86 5.70 -10.74
CA ALA A 731 25.84 6.72 -11.11
C ALA A 731 25.73 8.00 -10.26
N LEU A 732 24.51 8.44 -9.93
CA LEU A 732 24.26 9.59 -9.05
C LEU A 732 24.73 9.33 -7.61
N ALA A 733 24.60 8.09 -7.13
CA ALA A 733 25.14 7.66 -5.84
C ALA A 733 26.68 7.50 -5.84
N GLY A 734 27.35 7.76 -6.97
CA GLY A 734 28.79 7.62 -7.13
C GLY A 734 29.28 6.19 -7.37
N GLY A 735 28.36 5.24 -7.61
CA GLY A 735 28.67 3.85 -7.95
C GLY A 735 29.21 3.68 -9.37
N GLU A 736 29.78 2.51 -9.64
CA GLU A 736 30.22 2.11 -10.97
C GLU A 736 29.06 1.45 -11.73
N VAL A 737 28.76 1.94 -12.94
CA VAL A 737 27.76 1.34 -13.83
C VAL A 737 28.45 0.30 -14.70
N ALA A 738 28.04 -0.97 -14.56
CA ALA A 738 28.65 -2.06 -15.32
C ALA A 738 28.28 -1.96 -16.82
N PRO A 739 29.21 -2.27 -17.74
CA PRO A 739 28.90 -2.28 -19.17
C PRO A 739 27.80 -3.30 -19.49
N GLY A 740 26.76 -2.84 -20.19
CA GLY A 740 25.66 -3.69 -20.65
C GLY A 740 26.06 -4.59 -21.83
N PRO A 741 25.24 -5.60 -22.16
CA PRO A 741 25.42 -6.41 -23.36
C PRO A 741 25.45 -5.56 -24.62
N ARG A 742 26.29 -5.94 -25.58
CA ARG A 742 26.36 -5.23 -26.86
C ARG A 742 25.12 -5.50 -27.71
N PHE A 743 24.48 -4.45 -28.20
CA PHE A 743 23.30 -4.59 -29.04
C PHE A 743 23.65 -5.25 -30.39
N GLU A 744 24.88 -5.05 -30.91
CA GLU A 744 25.28 -5.70 -32.17
C GLU A 744 25.39 -7.23 -32.04
N ASP A 745 25.68 -7.74 -30.84
CA ASP A 745 25.71 -9.17 -30.57
C ASP A 745 24.30 -9.76 -30.58
N LEU A 746 23.33 -9.06 -29.97
CA LEU A 746 21.91 -9.39 -30.08
C LEU A 746 21.46 -9.37 -31.55
N ALA A 747 21.81 -8.33 -32.30
CA ALA A 747 21.37 -8.17 -33.69
C ALA A 747 21.83 -9.33 -34.58
N ARG A 748 23.08 -9.79 -34.41
CA ARG A 748 23.59 -11.00 -35.07
C ARG A 748 22.84 -12.26 -34.65
N PHE A 749 22.60 -12.42 -33.35
CA PHE A 749 21.81 -13.55 -32.85
C PHE A 749 20.40 -13.56 -33.47
N MET A 750 19.71 -12.41 -33.46
CA MET A 750 18.36 -12.28 -33.99
C MET A 750 18.27 -12.59 -35.48
N HIS A 751 19.31 -12.28 -36.26
CA HIS A 751 19.40 -12.67 -37.66
C HIS A 751 19.37 -14.19 -37.84
N SER A 752 20.25 -14.92 -37.14
CA SER A 752 20.29 -16.39 -37.17
C SER A 752 19.02 -17.02 -36.59
N TYR A 753 18.52 -16.48 -35.48
CA TYR A 753 17.30 -16.96 -34.82
C TYR A 753 16.07 -16.80 -35.72
N THR A 754 15.96 -15.69 -36.45
CA THR A 754 14.90 -15.46 -37.44
C THR A 754 14.96 -16.52 -38.54
N GLN A 755 16.12 -16.75 -39.16
CA GLN A 755 16.22 -17.75 -40.23
C GLN A 755 15.82 -19.16 -39.78
N ALA A 756 16.13 -19.54 -38.55
CA ALA A 756 15.82 -20.87 -38.03
C ALA A 756 14.34 -21.07 -37.64
N ASN A 757 13.59 -20.00 -37.33
CA ASN A 757 12.29 -20.11 -36.67
C ASN A 757 11.13 -19.41 -37.40
N ILE A 758 11.40 -18.60 -38.43
CA ILE A 758 10.36 -17.77 -39.06
C ILE A 758 9.22 -18.56 -39.70
N GLU A 759 9.47 -19.75 -40.23
CA GLU A 759 8.42 -20.61 -40.80
C GLU A 759 7.44 -21.10 -39.73
N ARG A 760 7.97 -21.57 -38.59
CA ARG A 760 7.16 -22.01 -37.43
C ARG A 760 6.35 -20.85 -36.84
N ALA A 761 6.98 -19.69 -36.71
CA ALA A 761 6.31 -18.47 -36.25
C ALA A 761 5.17 -18.08 -37.22
N THR A 762 5.43 -18.07 -38.53
CA THR A 762 4.43 -17.75 -39.55
C THR A 762 3.23 -18.70 -39.49
N GLN A 763 3.47 -20.01 -39.33
CA GLN A 763 2.40 -21.00 -39.18
C GLN A 763 1.58 -20.77 -37.89
N CYS A 764 2.23 -20.46 -36.78
CA CYS A 764 1.59 -20.16 -35.50
C CYS A 764 0.63 -18.97 -35.64
N PHE A 765 1.11 -17.84 -36.13
CA PHE A 765 0.30 -16.63 -36.27
C PHE A 765 -0.75 -16.72 -37.40
N THR A 766 -0.50 -17.51 -38.44
CA THR A 766 -1.53 -17.80 -39.47
C THR A 766 -2.72 -18.53 -38.86
N LYS A 767 -2.49 -19.56 -38.03
CA LYS A 767 -3.56 -20.26 -37.31
C LYS A 767 -4.34 -19.37 -36.34
N MET A 768 -3.75 -18.29 -35.86
CA MET A 768 -4.45 -17.29 -35.04
C MET A 768 -5.39 -16.43 -35.88
N LEU A 769 -5.05 -16.13 -37.14
CA LEU A 769 -5.84 -15.24 -38.01
C LEU A 769 -6.89 -15.98 -38.85
N GLU A 770 -6.64 -17.22 -39.25
CA GLU A 770 -7.56 -18.02 -40.09
C GLU A 770 -8.99 -18.11 -39.53
N PRO A 771 -9.22 -18.33 -38.22
CA PRO A 771 -10.57 -18.48 -37.67
C PRO A 771 -11.30 -17.16 -37.44
N LEU A 772 -10.67 -16.00 -37.66
CA LEU A 772 -11.30 -14.69 -37.46
C LEU A 772 -12.19 -14.32 -38.66
N PRO A 773 -13.49 -14.06 -38.46
CA PRO A 773 -14.36 -13.54 -39.52
C PRO A 773 -13.82 -12.24 -40.13
N ALA A 774 -14.01 -12.05 -41.44
CA ALA A 774 -13.63 -10.80 -42.12
C ALA A 774 -14.35 -9.55 -41.56
N SER A 775 -15.49 -9.75 -40.89
CA SER A 775 -16.27 -8.70 -40.22
C SER A 775 -15.70 -8.26 -38.87
N CYS A 776 -14.73 -8.97 -38.29
CA CYS A 776 -14.13 -8.65 -36.99
C CYS A 776 -13.07 -7.53 -37.10
N VAL A 777 -13.48 -6.36 -37.59
CA VAL A 777 -12.65 -5.15 -37.68
C VAL A 777 -13.26 -4.07 -36.79
N LEU A 778 -12.51 -3.61 -35.79
CA LEU A 778 -13.07 -2.67 -34.81
C LEU A 778 -13.24 -1.29 -35.46
N GLN A 779 -14.48 -0.81 -35.50
CA GLN A 779 -14.85 0.50 -36.04
C GLN A 779 -15.62 1.28 -34.96
N PRO A 780 -14.92 1.98 -34.06
CA PRO A 780 -15.60 2.85 -33.10
C PRO A 780 -16.28 4.03 -33.82
N PRO A 781 -17.28 4.66 -33.21
CA PRO A 781 -17.96 5.80 -33.80
C PRO A 781 -16.97 6.94 -34.09
N ALA A 782 -17.05 7.54 -35.27
CA ALA A 782 -16.26 8.71 -35.62
C ALA A 782 -16.77 9.96 -34.86
N PRO A 783 -15.89 10.90 -34.49
CA PRO A 783 -16.28 12.12 -33.80
C PRO A 783 -17.25 12.96 -34.65
N LYS A 784 -18.30 13.49 -34.03
CA LYS A 784 -19.28 14.36 -34.70
C LYS A 784 -18.78 15.82 -34.86
N GLU A 785 -17.77 16.24 -34.08
CA GLU A 785 -17.15 17.57 -34.08
C GLU A 785 -15.63 17.46 -33.81
N PRO A 786 -14.78 18.40 -34.28
CA PRO A 786 -13.35 18.39 -33.97
C PRO A 786 -13.10 18.64 -32.48
N PRO A 787 -12.21 17.86 -31.83
CA PRO A 787 -11.99 17.96 -30.38
C PRO A 787 -11.11 19.18 -30.00
N PRO A 788 -11.34 19.81 -28.83
CA PRO A 788 -10.35 20.68 -28.21
C PRO A 788 -9.14 19.87 -27.70
N PRO A 789 -7.96 20.48 -27.54
CA PRO A 789 -6.77 19.79 -27.04
C PRO A 789 -6.85 19.60 -25.52
N GLU A 790 -7.47 18.51 -25.06
CA GLU A 790 -7.44 18.10 -23.65
C GLU A 790 -7.23 16.58 -23.51
N ALA A 791 -6.40 16.20 -22.54
CA ALA A 791 -6.13 14.82 -22.16
C ALA A 791 -7.33 14.23 -21.40
N LEU A 792 -7.70 13.00 -21.73
CA LEU A 792 -8.66 12.22 -20.95
C LEU A 792 -8.04 11.88 -19.59
N ASN A 793 -8.71 12.32 -18.51
CA ASN A 793 -8.30 12.04 -17.13
C ASN A 793 -8.61 10.60 -16.71
N LEU A 794 -7.70 10.08 -15.88
CA LEU A 794 -7.61 8.76 -15.26
C LEU A 794 -8.86 8.37 -14.46
N ILE A 795 -9.30 7.11 -14.59
CA ILE A 795 -10.24 6.44 -13.68
C ILE A 795 -9.48 5.29 -13.01
N ARG A 796 -9.52 5.23 -11.67
CA ARG A 796 -8.84 4.22 -10.82
C ARG A 796 -9.83 3.13 -10.43
N LEU A 797 -9.46 1.85 -10.54
CA LEU A 797 -10.24 0.71 -10.03
C LEU A 797 -9.33 -0.31 -9.33
N GLN A 798 -9.86 -1.00 -8.32
CA GLN A 798 -9.16 -2.03 -7.52
C GLN A 798 -9.35 -3.44 -8.16
N SER A 799 -8.37 -4.33 -7.99
CA SER A 799 -8.37 -5.72 -8.51
C SER A 799 -8.59 -6.72 -7.37
N PRO A 800 -9.34 -7.81 -7.60
CA PRO A 800 -9.30 -8.99 -6.71
C PRO A 800 -8.52 -10.23 -7.37
N PRO A 801 -8.50 -11.46 -6.79
CA PRO A 801 -7.49 -12.56 -6.93
C PRO A 801 -7.70 -13.74 -7.95
N SER A 802 -6.65 -14.58 -8.13
CA SER A 802 -6.62 -16.01 -8.56
C SER A 802 -6.32 -16.50 -10.01
N ILE A 803 -5.87 -15.67 -10.95
CA ILE A 803 -5.39 -16.10 -12.30
C ILE A 803 -4.02 -15.47 -12.56
N THR A 804 -3.09 -16.13 -13.29
CA THR A 804 -1.79 -15.48 -13.62
C THR A 804 -2.09 -14.12 -14.25
N ARG A 805 -1.46 -13.06 -13.76
CA ARG A 805 -1.83 -11.68 -14.10
C ARG A 805 -1.83 -11.42 -15.61
N ALA A 806 -0.87 -12.01 -16.34
CA ALA A 806 -0.80 -11.96 -17.80
C ALA A 806 -1.99 -12.66 -18.50
N ALA A 807 -2.55 -13.72 -17.92
CA ALA A 807 -3.73 -14.42 -18.45
C ALA A 807 -5.04 -13.71 -18.08
N LEU A 808 -5.14 -13.11 -16.89
CA LEU A 808 -6.27 -12.26 -16.50
C LEU A 808 -6.33 -11.01 -17.40
N ASP A 809 -5.17 -10.41 -17.67
CA ASP A 809 -5.05 -9.25 -18.55
C ASP A 809 -5.37 -9.60 -20.02
N ALA A 810 -4.79 -10.69 -20.53
CA ALA A 810 -5.05 -11.15 -21.90
C ALA A 810 -6.49 -11.61 -22.12
N SER A 811 -7.22 -12.01 -21.06
CA SER A 811 -8.63 -12.44 -21.12
C SER A 811 -9.64 -11.31 -20.94
N SER A 812 -9.27 -10.24 -20.23
CA SER A 812 -10.10 -9.05 -20.09
C SER A 812 -10.42 -8.38 -21.44
N ARG A 813 -9.46 -8.36 -22.38
CA ARG A 813 -9.63 -7.78 -23.72
C ARG A 813 -10.63 -8.51 -24.62
N PRO A 814 -10.61 -9.85 -24.73
CA PRO A 814 -11.64 -10.59 -25.42
C PRO A 814 -13.05 -10.25 -24.96
N LEU A 815 -13.28 -10.20 -23.64
CA LEU A 815 -14.60 -9.88 -23.08
C LEU A 815 -14.99 -8.43 -23.35
N PHE A 816 -14.04 -7.49 -23.23
CA PHE A 816 -14.29 -6.08 -23.56
C PHE A 816 -14.72 -5.93 -25.03
N LEU A 817 -13.95 -6.52 -25.97
CA LEU A 817 -14.29 -6.49 -27.39
C LEU A 817 -15.63 -7.18 -27.66
N HIS A 818 -15.91 -8.30 -26.99
CA HIS A 818 -17.22 -8.95 -27.07
C HIS A 818 -18.35 -8.03 -26.61
N ARG A 819 -18.21 -7.34 -25.48
CA ARG A 819 -19.27 -6.46 -24.94
C ARG A 819 -19.62 -5.33 -25.91
N ILE A 820 -18.62 -4.73 -26.57
CA ILE A 820 -18.86 -3.60 -27.48
C ILE A 820 -19.20 -4.02 -28.93
N THR A 821 -18.93 -5.26 -29.34
CA THR A 821 -19.13 -5.72 -30.73
C THR A 821 -20.08 -6.91 -30.88
N SER A 822 -20.35 -7.63 -29.80
CA SER A 822 -21.03 -8.93 -29.77
C SER A 822 -20.34 -10.06 -30.54
N TRP A 823 -19.06 -9.93 -30.94
CA TRP A 823 -18.36 -10.96 -31.70
C TRP A 823 -18.08 -12.22 -30.88
N ALA A 824 -18.35 -13.41 -31.44
CA ALA A 824 -18.06 -14.69 -30.78
C ALA A 824 -16.56 -15.04 -30.75
N ARG A 825 -15.76 -14.42 -31.64
CA ARG A 825 -14.31 -14.51 -31.69
C ARG A 825 -13.74 -13.11 -31.93
N VAL A 826 -12.67 -12.78 -31.24
CA VAL A 826 -12.08 -11.43 -31.25
C VAL A 826 -10.60 -11.50 -31.62
N GLY A 827 -10.12 -10.46 -32.30
CA GLY A 827 -8.72 -10.29 -32.69
C GLY A 827 -8.20 -8.94 -32.22
N PHE A 828 -6.97 -8.90 -31.72
CA PHE A 828 -6.29 -7.67 -31.30
C PHE A 828 -4.77 -7.87 -31.29
N SER A 829 -4.02 -6.78 -31.14
CA SER A 829 -2.59 -6.82 -30.89
C SER A 829 -2.29 -6.79 -29.39
N VAL A 830 -1.32 -7.59 -28.94
CA VAL A 830 -0.77 -7.54 -27.60
C VAL A 830 0.71 -7.18 -27.67
N SER A 831 1.13 -6.25 -26.82
CA SER A 831 2.54 -5.87 -26.72
C SER A 831 3.24 -6.75 -25.68
N LEU A 832 4.31 -7.42 -26.10
CA LEU A 832 5.11 -8.33 -25.27
C LEU A 832 6.55 -7.83 -25.18
N SER A 833 7.29 -8.32 -24.18
CA SER A 833 8.67 -7.88 -23.93
C SER A 833 9.61 -8.10 -25.12
N GLY A 834 9.43 -9.17 -25.90
CA GLY A 834 10.37 -9.61 -26.93
C GLY A 834 11.70 -10.13 -26.37
N ARG A 835 11.84 -10.20 -25.04
CA ARG A 835 13.06 -10.61 -24.32
C ARG A 835 13.03 -12.08 -23.92
N THR A 836 12.03 -12.83 -24.38
CA THR A 836 11.91 -14.28 -24.12
C THR A 836 12.69 -15.13 -25.12
N VAL A 837 13.30 -14.49 -26.12
CA VAL A 837 14.24 -15.11 -27.06
C VAL A 837 15.36 -15.83 -26.30
N PRO A 838 15.86 -16.98 -26.80
CA PRO A 838 16.84 -17.79 -26.10
C PRO A 838 18.27 -17.22 -26.21
N TRP A 839 18.41 -15.89 -26.04
CA TRP A 839 19.70 -15.21 -25.93
C TRP A 839 19.93 -14.81 -24.47
N PRO A 840 21.00 -15.29 -23.80
CA PRO A 840 21.20 -15.13 -22.35
C PRO A 840 21.15 -13.68 -21.84
N SER A 841 21.57 -12.75 -22.68
CA SER A 841 21.69 -11.33 -22.33
C SER A 841 20.50 -10.48 -22.81
N ALA A 842 19.46 -11.09 -23.38
CA ALA A 842 18.24 -10.39 -23.81
C ALA A 842 17.52 -9.59 -22.70
N PRO A 843 17.57 -9.99 -21.42
CA PRO A 843 16.91 -9.23 -20.36
C PRO A 843 17.60 -7.91 -20.01
N SER A 844 18.93 -7.84 -20.13
CA SER A 844 19.75 -6.71 -19.70
C SER A 844 20.25 -5.83 -20.85
N VAL A 845 19.92 -6.17 -22.09
CA VAL A 845 20.30 -5.37 -23.26
C VAL A 845 19.41 -4.14 -23.38
N VAL A 846 20.02 -2.97 -23.47
CA VAL A 846 19.31 -1.71 -23.76
C VAL A 846 19.12 -1.57 -25.26
N GLY A 847 17.87 -1.39 -25.69
CA GLY A 847 17.45 -1.31 -27.08
C GLY A 847 16.01 -1.79 -27.30
N PRO A 848 15.44 -1.60 -28.51
CA PRO A 848 14.04 -1.89 -28.78
C PRO A 848 13.81 -3.38 -29.00
N LEU A 849 13.37 -4.08 -27.96
CA LEU A 849 12.96 -5.48 -28.05
C LEU A 849 11.45 -5.64 -27.89
N LEU A 850 10.77 -4.65 -27.28
CA LEU A 850 9.31 -4.62 -27.18
C LEU A 850 8.69 -4.90 -28.55
N CYS A 851 7.80 -5.89 -28.56
CA CYS A 851 7.28 -6.46 -29.79
C CYS A 851 5.77 -6.55 -29.75
N ARG A 852 5.15 -6.52 -30.93
CA ARG A 852 3.71 -6.55 -31.08
C ARG A 852 3.26 -7.89 -31.67
N SER A 853 2.62 -8.70 -30.84
CA SER A 853 2.08 -10.00 -31.23
C SER A 853 0.61 -9.94 -31.62
N LEU A 854 0.24 -10.73 -32.63
CA LEU A 854 -1.15 -10.93 -33.04
C LEU A 854 -1.81 -11.90 -32.04
N PHE A 855 -3.02 -11.58 -31.58
CA PHE A 855 -3.77 -12.44 -30.68
C PHE A 855 -5.20 -12.65 -31.17
N SER A 856 -5.72 -13.88 -31.06
CA SER A 856 -7.13 -14.15 -31.26
C SER A 856 -7.64 -15.28 -30.37
N THR A 857 -8.86 -15.14 -29.87
CA THR A 857 -9.52 -16.18 -29.08
C THR A 857 -11.03 -16.12 -29.22
N SER A 858 -11.70 -17.25 -28.96
CA SER A 858 -13.17 -17.34 -28.85
C SER A 858 -13.61 -17.00 -27.44
N ILE A 859 -14.81 -16.45 -27.28
CA ILE A 859 -15.36 -16.07 -25.97
C ILE A 859 -15.79 -17.27 -25.12
N GLY A 860 -16.00 -18.45 -25.72
CA GLY A 860 -16.25 -19.68 -24.95
C GLY A 860 -17.47 -19.59 -24.01
N LYS A 861 -18.59 -19.01 -24.46
CA LYS A 861 -19.78 -18.71 -23.63
C LYS A 861 -20.29 -19.89 -22.78
N ASP A 862 -20.17 -21.11 -23.30
CA ASP A 862 -20.65 -22.34 -22.65
C ASP A 862 -19.62 -22.96 -21.69
N ALA A 863 -18.37 -22.51 -21.71
CA ALA A 863 -17.33 -22.95 -20.80
C ALA A 863 -17.45 -22.26 -19.44
N THR A 864 -16.86 -22.88 -18.41
CA THR A 864 -16.60 -22.19 -17.16
C THR A 864 -15.58 -21.08 -17.40
N VAL A 865 -15.61 -20.04 -16.56
CA VAL A 865 -14.61 -18.97 -16.58
C VAL A 865 -13.21 -19.57 -16.44
N HIS A 866 -13.03 -20.54 -15.55
CA HIS A 866 -11.76 -21.24 -15.34
C HIS A 866 -11.23 -21.95 -16.60
N ASP A 867 -12.03 -22.79 -17.26
CA ASP A 867 -11.62 -23.54 -18.45
C ASP A 867 -11.31 -22.62 -19.63
N TRP A 868 -12.10 -21.56 -19.76
CA TRP A 868 -11.89 -20.55 -20.78
C TRP A 868 -10.58 -19.80 -20.56
N LEU A 869 -10.29 -19.39 -19.33
CA LEU A 869 -9.03 -18.73 -18.97
C LEU A 869 -7.81 -19.62 -19.20
N ALA A 870 -7.91 -20.92 -18.91
CA ALA A 870 -6.85 -21.88 -19.23
C ALA A 870 -6.56 -21.92 -20.74
N THR A 871 -7.60 -21.82 -21.58
CA THR A 871 -7.46 -21.75 -23.04
C THR A 871 -6.79 -20.45 -23.50
N VAL A 872 -7.16 -19.32 -22.90
CA VAL A 872 -6.53 -18.01 -23.17
C VAL A 872 -5.07 -18.01 -22.73
N HIS A 873 -4.78 -18.60 -21.57
CA HIS A 873 -3.42 -18.73 -21.05
C HIS A 873 -2.55 -19.57 -21.98
N GLN A 874 -3.04 -20.72 -22.46
CA GLN A 874 -2.30 -21.55 -23.41
C GLN A 874 -2.00 -20.80 -24.71
N THR A 875 -2.96 -20.03 -25.23
CA THR A 875 -2.77 -19.19 -26.42
C THR A 875 -1.69 -18.13 -26.18
N THR A 876 -1.63 -17.58 -24.96
CA THR A 876 -0.61 -16.60 -24.54
C THR A 876 0.79 -17.24 -24.47
N LEU A 877 0.90 -18.49 -24.00
CA LEU A 877 2.18 -19.21 -23.99
C LEU A 877 2.67 -19.50 -25.41
N ASP A 878 1.76 -19.81 -26.33
CA ASP A 878 2.11 -20.13 -27.72
C ASP A 878 2.63 -18.89 -28.49
N ILE A 879 2.09 -17.69 -28.24
CA ILE A 879 2.63 -16.44 -28.83
C ILE A 879 3.99 -16.06 -28.22
N ILE A 880 4.20 -16.30 -26.91
CA ILE A 880 5.43 -15.92 -26.21
C ILE A 880 6.63 -16.65 -26.80
N GLU A 881 6.46 -17.91 -27.23
CA GLU A 881 7.54 -18.68 -27.87
C GLU A 881 8.15 -17.96 -29.10
N PHE A 882 7.38 -17.11 -29.79
CA PHE A 882 7.78 -16.43 -31.02
C PHE A 882 7.70 -14.90 -30.95
N ASP A 883 7.59 -14.32 -29.75
CA ASP A 883 7.35 -12.88 -29.57
C ASP A 883 8.43 -12.01 -30.25
N GLY A 884 9.71 -12.37 -30.09
CA GLY A 884 10.85 -11.70 -30.71
C GLY A 884 10.90 -11.79 -32.24
N LEU A 885 10.02 -12.56 -32.91
CA LEU A 885 9.98 -12.72 -34.37
C LEU A 885 8.79 -12.00 -35.03
N THR A 886 7.91 -11.38 -34.25
CA THR A 886 6.68 -10.74 -34.74
C THR A 886 6.94 -9.70 -35.85
N HIS A 887 7.99 -8.89 -35.71
CA HIS A 887 8.38 -7.89 -36.72
C HIS A 887 9.10 -8.49 -37.94
N SER A 888 9.41 -9.79 -37.91
CA SER A 888 9.95 -10.55 -39.04
C SER A 888 8.86 -11.23 -39.88
N LEU A 889 7.61 -11.25 -39.39
CA LEU A 889 6.49 -11.92 -40.05
C LEU A 889 6.12 -11.24 -41.39
N PRO A 890 5.49 -11.98 -42.33
CA PRO A 890 4.98 -11.40 -43.56
C PRO A 890 4.12 -10.13 -43.32
N PRO A 891 4.32 -9.05 -44.11
CA PRO A 891 3.56 -7.81 -43.96
C PRO A 891 2.04 -7.99 -44.02
N SER A 892 1.57 -9.00 -44.76
CA SER A 892 0.14 -9.35 -44.86
C SER A 892 -0.48 -9.76 -43.52
N LEU A 893 0.29 -10.43 -42.64
CA LEU A 893 -0.19 -10.80 -41.30
C LEU A 893 -0.19 -9.58 -40.37
N MET A 894 0.87 -8.77 -40.41
CA MET A 894 1.03 -7.62 -39.51
C MET A 894 0.15 -6.42 -39.88
N ALA A 895 -0.27 -6.31 -41.14
CA ALA A 895 -1.15 -5.24 -41.60
C ALA A 895 -2.65 -5.61 -41.53
N ASP A 896 -2.99 -6.81 -41.04
CA ASP A 896 -4.38 -7.29 -41.04
C ASP A 896 -5.29 -6.41 -40.15
N PRO A 897 -6.35 -5.77 -40.70
CA PRO A 897 -7.17 -4.83 -39.96
C PRO A 897 -7.93 -5.46 -38.78
N ARG A 898 -8.10 -6.78 -38.77
CA ARG A 898 -8.79 -7.52 -37.67
C ARG A 898 -7.99 -7.53 -36.37
N THR A 899 -6.70 -7.24 -36.42
CA THR A 899 -5.80 -7.21 -35.25
C THR A 899 -5.02 -5.89 -35.14
N ASN A 900 -4.91 -5.14 -36.24
CA ASN A 900 -4.14 -3.90 -36.35
C ASN A 900 -4.93 -2.63 -35.96
N THR A 901 -6.20 -2.75 -35.59
CA THR A 901 -7.07 -1.62 -35.19
C THR A 901 -7.01 -1.27 -33.71
N SER A 902 -6.58 -2.20 -32.86
CA SER A 902 -6.50 -2.00 -31.41
C SER A 902 -5.31 -2.74 -30.80
N ASN A 903 -4.73 -2.16 -29.76
CA ASN A 903 -3.59 -2.72 -29.03
C ASN A 903 -3.90 -2.81 -27.53
N VAL A 904 -3.34 -3.82 -26.88
CA VAL A 904 -3.29 -3.93 -25.41
C VAL A 904 -1.83 -3.96 -24.99
N LEU A 905 -1.49 -3.12 -24.02
CA LEU A 905 -0.17 -3.01 -23.44
C LEU A 905 -0.26 -3.27 -21.93
N CYS A 906 0.46 -4.28 -21.45
CA CYS A 906 0.44 -4.65 -20.04
C CYS A 906 1.81 -4.33 -19.41
N PHE A 907 1.82 -3.54 -18.34
CA PHE A 907 2.98 -3.12 -17.57
C PHE A 907 2.82 -3.51 -16.09
N LEU A 908 3.02 -4.79 -15.82
CA LEU A 908 2.68 -5.34 -14.51
C LEU A 908 3.89 -5.38 -13.57
N ASP A 909 5.10 -5.47 -14.11
CA ASP A 909 6.35 -5.65 -13.37
C ASP A 909 7.45 -4.72 -13.89
N VAL A 910 7.10 -3.48 -14.24
CA VAL A 910 8.13 -2.48 -14.53
C VAL A 910 8.79 -2.15 -13.18
N PRO A 911 10.13 -2.16 -13.07
CA PRO A 911 10.82 -1.73 -11.86
C PRO A 911 10.26 -0.40 -11.39
N GLU A 912 9.94 -0.29 -10.09
CA GLU A 912 9.39 0.94 -9.53
C GLU A 912 10.30 2.12 -9.92
N PRO A 913 9.72 3.24 -10.39
CA PRO A 913 10.51 4.45 -10.56
C PRO A 913 11.20 4.78 -9.24
N SER A 914 12.42 5.32 -9.35
CA SER A 914 13.17 5.75 -8.17
C SER A 914 12.30 6.63 -7.26
N ARG A 915 12.36 6.40 -5.95
CA ARG A 915 11.67 7.24 -4.95
C ARG A 915 12.07 8.71 -5.02
N ASN A 916 13.20 9.01 -5.66
CA ASN A 916 13.73 10.35 -5.79
C ASN A 916 13.24 11.08 -7.05
N TRP A 917 12.54 10.41 -7.97
CA TRP A 917 12.12 11.01 -9.25
C TRP A 917 10.66 10.69 -9.59
N SER A 918 9.91 11.71 -10.02
CA SER A 918 8.67 11.51 -10.76
C SER A 918 8.96 11.50 -12.25
N HIS A 919 8.25 10.67 -13.01
CA HIS A 919 8.41 10.55 -14.46
C HIS A 919 7.05 10.55 -15.16
N LYS A 920 6.97 11.26 -16.28
CA LYS A 920 5.83 11.26 -17.19
C LYS A 920 6.34 11.34 -18.62
N ASP A 921 5.86 10.48 -19.50
CA ASP A 921 6.16 10.55 -20.94
C ASP A 921 4.91 10.88 -21.77
N ARG A 922 5.15 11.34 -23.00
CA ARG A 922 4.12 11.52 -24.03
C ARG A 922 4.60 10.87 -25.32
N GLN A 923 3.73 10.07 -25.92
CA GLN A 923 3.97 9.40 -27.19
C GLN A 923 2.75 9.61 -28.12
N LYS A 924 2.99 9.69 -29.44
CA LYS A 924 1.89 9.72 -30.43
C LYS A 924 1.68 8.31 -30.98
N HIS A 925 0.57 7.67 -30.58
CA HIS A 925 0.32 6.26 -30.91
C HIS A 925 -0.43 6.05 -32.23
N TYR A 926 -0.22 4.87 -32.82
CA TYR A 926 -0.77 4.44 -34.11
C TYR A 926 -2.22 3.93 -34.07
N TYR A 927 -2.68 3.45 -32.91
CA TYR A 927 -3.92 2.69 -32.83
C TYR A 927 -5.15 3.58 -32.65
N THR A 928 -6.27 3.11 -33.17
CA THR A 928 -7.57 3.72 -32.89
C THR A 928 -7.88 3.66 -31.39
N LEU A 929 -7.48 2.57 -30.73
CA LEU A 929 -7.66 2.34 -29.30
C LEU A 929 -6.46 1.56 -28.72
N SER A 930 -5.77 2.15 -27.75
CA SER A 930 -4.78 1.49 -26.88
C SER A 930 -5.36 1.33 -25.48
N TRP A 931 -5.14 0.17 -24.87
CA TRP A 931 -5.50 -0.08 -23.47
C TRP A 931 -4.26 -0.51 -22.70
N TYR A 932 -3.93 0.25 -21.65
CA TYR A 932 -2.84 -0.01 -20.73
C TYR A 932 -3.36 -0.62 -19.43
N ILE A 933 -2.66 -1.62 -18.92
CA ILE A 933 -2.87 -2.17 -17.58
C ILE A 933 -1.54 -2.03 -16.83
N THR A 934 -1.48 -1.19 -15.79
CA THR A 934 -0.24 -0.90 -15.06
C THR A 934 -0.36 -1.22 -13.57
N GLN A 935 0.70 -1.71 -12.92
CA GLN A 935 0.75 -1.74 -11.45
C GLN A 935 1.20 -0.38 -10.89
N ARG A 936 0.48 0.15 -9.90
CA ARG A 936 0.91 1.30 -9.11
C ARG A 936 0.67 1.02 -7.63
N GLY A 937 1.73 0.67 -6.90
CA GLY A 937 1.62 0.22 -5.50
C GLY A 937 0.76 -1.05 -5.39
N GLU A 938 -0.30 -0.97 -4.57
CA GLU A 938 -1.29 -2.05 -4.37
C GLU A 938 -2.38 -2.11 -5.45
N HIS A 939 -2.35 -1.20 -6.43
CA HIS A 939 -3.45 -1.05 -7.39
C HIS A 939 -3.04 -1.45 -8.80
N VAL A 940 -4.03 -1.92 -9.56
CA VAL A 940 -3.93 -2.11 -11.01
C VAL A 940 -4.68 -0.97 -11.68
N ALA A 941 -3.98 -0.08 -12.37
CA ALA A 941 -4.60 1.00 -13.13
C ALA A 941 -4.87 0.56 -14.57
N THR A 942 -6.07 0.84 -15.07
CA THR A 942 -6.43 0.68 -16.48
C THR A 942 -6.50 2.04 -17.15
N GLU A 943 -5.80 2.22 -18.27
CA GLU A 943 -5.78 3.49 -19.00
C GLU A 943 -6.19 3.27 -20.45
N PHE A 944 -7.06 4.13 -20.98
CA PHE A 944 -7.45 4.12 -22.39
C PHE A 944 -6.87 5.32 -23.10
N GLU A 945 -6.21 5.05 -24.22
CA GLU A 945 -5.84 6.09 -25.17
C GLU A 945 -6.57 5.86 -26.49
N VAL A 946 -7.18 6.93 -27.00
CA VAL A 946 -7.94 6.94 -28.24
C VAL A 946 -7.44 8.04 -29.15
N GLN A 947 -7.43 7.79 -30.46
CA GLN A 947 -7.21 8.84 -31.43
C GLN A 947 -8.49 9.67 -31.57
N LEU A 948 -8.51 10.87 -30.98
CA LEU A 948 -9.70 11.74 -30.99
C LEU A 948 -10.13 12.19 -32.39
N GLU A 949 -9.24 12.07 -33.39
CA GLU A 949 -9.57 12.29 -34.81
C GLU A 949 -10.40 11.13 -35.42
N LYS A 950 -10.37 9.94 -34.80
CA LYS A 950 -10.99 8.70 -35.31
C LYS A 950 -12.05 8.11 -34.38
N VAL A 951 -12.07 8.52 -33.12
CA VAL A 951 -12.94 7.98 -32.08
C VAL A 951 -13.72 9.10 -31.39
N ASP A 952 -15.03 8.94 -31.32
CA ASP A 952 -15.91 9.82 -30.57
C ASP A 952 -15.60 9.79 -29.06
N LEU A 953 -15.37 10.97 -28.49
CA LEU A 953 -14.98 11.13 -27.08
C LEU A 953 -16.06 10.65 -26.10
N TYR A 954 -17.34 10.85 -26.42
CA TYR A 954 -18.44 10.41 -25.54
C TYR A 954 -18.57 8.89 -25.53
N TRP A 955 -18.44 8.26 -26.70
CA TRP A 955 -18.38 6.81 -26.78
C TRP A 955 -17.19 6.26 -25.98
N ALA A 956 -15.99 6.85 -26.14
CA ALA A 956 -14.79 6.43 -25.40
C ALA A 956 -14.99 6.54 -23.88
N LYS A 957 -15.56 7.65 -23.39
CA LYS A 957 -15.90 7.83 -21.97
C LYS A 957 -16.93 6.81 -21.47
N ALA A 958 -17.94 6.48 -22.28
CA ALA A 958 -19.00 5.54 -21.91
C ALA A 958 -18.50 4.10 -21.74
N VAL A 959 -17.47 3.69 -22.49
CA VAL A 959 -16.91 2.32 -22.42
C VAL A 959 -15.69 2.21 -21.51
N ALA A 960 -15.18 3.33 -20.99
CA ALA A 960 -13.93 3.37 -20.21
C ALA A 960 -14.01 2.60 -18.88
N GLY A 961 -15.21 2.44 -18.30
CA GLY A 961 -15.42 1.68 -17.05
C GLY A 961 -15.47 0.16 -17.23
N LEU A 962 -15.85 -0.32 -18.43
CA LEU A 962 -16.12 -1.75 -18.69
C LEU A 962 -14.93 -2.67 -18.35
N PRO A 963 -13.67 -2.33 -18.64
CA PRO A 963 -12.54 -3.15 -18.22
C PRO A 963 -12.48 -3.49 -16.74
N GLY A 964 -12.74 -2.53 -15.86
CA GLY A 964 -12.63 -2.77 -14.43
C GLY A 964 -13.80 -3.60 -13.90
N GLU A 965 -14.99 -3.43 -14.48
CA GLU A 965 -16.14 -4.31 -14.22
C GLU A 965 -15.84 -5.75 -14.65
N ILE A 966 -15.25 -5.94 -15.83
CA ILE A 966 -14.85 -7.25 -16.35
C ILE A 966 -13.77 -7.89 -15.48
N LEU A 967 -12.74 -7.13 -15.11
CA LEU A 967 -11.66 -7.62 -14.24
C LEU A 967 -12.20 -8.01 -12.85
N SER A 968 -13.03 -7.15 -12.25
CA SER A 968 -13.68 -7.45 -10.97
C SER A 968 -14.58 -8.69 -11.06
N GLY A 969 -15.34 -8.82 -12.14
CA GLY A 969 -16.18 -9.99 -12.38
C GLY A 969 -15.39 -11.28 -12.57
N LEU A 970 -14.35 -11.27 -13.42
CA LEU A 970 -13.50 -12.44 -13.71
C LEU A 970 -12.92 -13.03 -12.44
N VAL A 971 -12.58 -12.15 -11.54
CA VAL A 971 -11.93 -12.45 -10.29
C VAL A 971 -12.89 -12.98 -9.22
N ASN A 972 -14.05 -12.35 -9.10
CA ASN A 972 -15.03 -12.73 -8.08
C ASN A 972 -15.90 -13.91 -8.53
N ALA A 973 -15.67 -14.45 -9.73
CA ALA A 973 -16.40 -15.56 -10.30
C ALA A 973 -16.02 -16.89 -9.62
N PRO A 974 -16.97 -17.60 -9.00
CA PRO A 974 -16.76 -19.00 -8.61
C PRO A 974 -16.27 -19.88 -9.77
N ASP A 975 -15.54 -20.96 -9.47
CA ASP A 975 -15.02 -21.90 -10.48
C ASP A 975 -16.11 -22.49 -11.41
N SER A 976 -17.36 -22.54 -10.95
CA SER A 976 -18.51 -23.05 -11.71
C SER A 976 -19.19 -22.00 -12.60
N THR A 977 -18.85 -20.71 -12.46
CA THR A 977 -19.47 -19.63 -13.22
C THR A 977 -19.17 -19.79 -14.70
N ARG A 978 -20.21 -19.68 -15.53
CA ARG A 978 -20.05 -19.71 -16.99
C ARG A 978 -19.64 -18.35 -17.52
N VAL A 979 -18.89 -18.33 -18.61
CA VAL A 979 -18.50 -17.07 -19.27
C VAL A 979 -19.74 -16.26 -19.70
N ALA A 980 -20.82 -16.92 -20.11
CA ALA A 980 -22.09 -16.23 -20.43
C ALA A 980 -22.74 -15.54 -19.20
N GLU A 981 -22.64 -16.14 -18.02
CA GLU A 981 -23.18 -15.58 -16.77
C GLU A 981 -22.36 -14.37 -16.33
N LEU A 982 -21.03 -14.48 -16.44
CA LEU A 982 -20.11 -13.37 -16.21
C LEU A 982 -20.43 -12.18 -17.14
N ILE A 983 -20.56 -12.43 -18.45
CA ILE A 983 -20.90 -11.39 -19.45
C ILE A 983 -22.27 -10.75 -19.20
N ALA A 984 -23.19 -11.44 -18.51
CA ALA A 984 -24.48 -10.87 -18.17
C ALA A 984 -24.42 -10.02 -16.89
N ALA A 985 -23.50 -10.34 -15.97
CA ALA A 985 -23.31 -9.65 -14.70
C ALA A 985 -22.44 -8.39 -14.81
N THR A 986 -21.44 -8.42 -15.69
CA THR A 986 -20.60 -7.28 -16.11
C THR A 986 -21.18 -6.66 -17.37
#